data_AF-A0A497KFX2-F1
#
_entry.id   AF-A0A497KFX2-F1
#
_cell.length_a   1.000
_cell.length_b   1.000
_cell.length_c   1.000
_cell.angle_alpha   90.00
_cell.angle_beta   90.00
_cell.angle_gamma   90.00
#
_symmetry.space_group_name_H-M   'P 1'
#
loop_
_entity.id
_entity.type
_entity.pdbx_description
1 polymer ?
#
loop_
_entity_poly.entity_id
_entity_poly.type
_entity_poly.pdbx_seq_one_letter_code
_entity_poly.pdbx_strand_id
1 'polypeptide(L)'
;LLSATASSSASPGTYTIQISSVATAQKLSSTSFDSLDDALGSSYEGDILINGVAIHIASTDTLASVRDKINAANAGSNPTGVTASIISYGTNDYRLILTSDSTGSDGMGLQNASSAHVLQMFGWKDDVESIKNQITNGAQSDSFSSSTQDIKSLLDLNTTQSGTIQIQDGNGDYQSVSIDLSTDSLEDIKTKINNASIAGVTASVVTVSDGGTTKYKLQIDGSQDFQDASNILETLGVLEAGVSDVQGTTSSNQKTSDGQTISSSTLITAIDGYNTYTSGDYIAISGTDHAGNSINTNFSITTSSTVQDLLDAIESAFEANGGNVSVYLTSDGEIEVADNDSGASSLSVSLTSYIQDSYSDLDWGTFSSLGTVRKRQLVAGQDASLTVDGVEITKSSNSITDVIPGVTLNLLNADSGTTITLNIDRDIDGIMDKISSFVDAYNEVATYIHDQQSYDEEKQEPGGILFGDGTLFSIQSQLSSTLIESIWGVASDFSTLGLVGINVDKEGQLSTDTDTLRGYLQTNFNDVRYLFTASGITSNGTLDYISHSRDTVAGEYTVNITQIATKSSTTSDTAVSSTLGSDETITITDGDKTATISLTSDMTITDIINAINTELDSTYTERLVGSESLYADSSQSQVITSSTTWDSIYDSSGQSAGLQDGDTISFTGTTRSGSSISGTYTISDVTSDTVQGLINAIQEAYGNEVTVCIDSSGRIVVTDKNEGNSQLSLTIDEPSDRNLDFGSVLTTNSGGQEGRYPVDITASNDGSNHVVLSHDAYGSGHSFTISESADLLWTSGDQTVNNGQDVAGTINGESATGSGQVLTGDSDQPNIAGLTIRYTGTETGDVGTIKFTTGVAEQFDRVLFGITDPYEGYLAYKQESLQDTIDGLEERIKQMEERLDRKMEQMVNQFVAMEKALAAIQSQSQWLTGQIEAISSGWA
;
A
#
# COMPACT_ATOMS: atom_id res chain seq x y z
N LEU A 1 23.57 -20.09 -1.66
CA LEU A 1 23.36 -19.30 -2.89
C LEU A 1 21.95 -18.71 -2.92
N LEU A 2 20.88 -19.49 -2.65
CA LEU A 2 19.51 -18.96 -2.47
C LEU A 2 18.73 -19.70 -1.38
N SER A 3 17.61 -19.12 -0.93
CA SER A 3 16.50 -19.83 -0.27
C SER A 3 15.20 -19.64 -1.06
N ALA A 4 14.22 -20.53 -0.90
CA ALA A 4 12.96 -20.46 -1.62
C ALA A 4 11.77 -20.83 -0.73
N THR A 5 10.61 -20.23 -0.99
CA THR A 5 9.33 -20.56 -0.35
C THR A 5 8.23 -20.69 -1.41
N ALA A 6 7.29 -21.61 -1.20
CA ALA A 6 6.18 -21.86 -2.13
C ALA A 6 4.82 -21.61 -1.45
N SER A 7 3.86 -21.08 -2.19
CA SER A 7 2.47 -20.89 -1.79
C SER A 7 1.60 -22.06 -2.23
N SER A 8 0.30 -22.04 -1.86
CA SER A 8 -0.68 -23.04 -2.28
C SER A 8 -0.99 -23.04 -3.79
N SER A 9 -0.61 -21.99 -4.53
CA SER A 9 -0.76 -21.92 -5.98
C SER A 9 0.46 -22.44 -6.74
N ALA A 10 1.57 -22.72 -6.04
CA ALA A 10 2.76 -23.29 -6.65
C ALA A 10 2.46 -24.69 -7.20
N SER A 11 2.81 -24.92 -8.46
CA SER A 11 2.68 -26.24 -9.08
C SER A 11 3.93 -27.08 -8.83
N PRO A 12 3.80 -28.40 -8.60
CA PRO A 12 4.95 -29.28 -8.52
C PRO A 12 5.79 -29.23 -9.80
N GLY A 13 7.11 -29.21 -9.66
CA GLY A 13 8.03 -29.05 -10.77
C GLY A 13 9.49 -28.99 -10.34
N THR A 14 10.39 -29.21 -11.30
CA THR A 14 11.84 -29.08 -11.09
C THR A 14 12.35 -27.95 -11.96
N TYR A 15 13.09 -27.04 -11.36
CA TYR A 15 13.71 -25.89 -12.01
C TYR A 15 15.21 -25.90 -11.78
N THR A 16 15.96 -25.48 -12.79
CA THR A 16 17.41 -25.26 -12.70
C THR A 16 17.70 -23.77 -12.59
N ILE A 17 18.45 -23.38 -11.56
CA ILE A 17 18.73 -21.99 -11.24
C ILE A 17 20.24 -21.76 -11.18
N GLN A 18 20.74 -20.73 -11.84
CA GLN A 18 22.13 -20.29 -11.73
C GLN A 18 22.16 -18.78 -11.50
N ILE A 19 22.92 -18.33 -10.50
CA ILE A 19 22.95 -16.93 -10.08
C ILE A 19 24.27 -16.31 -10.52
N SER A 20 24.21 -15.40 -11.48
CA SER A 20 25.37 -14.70 -12.05
C SER A 20 25.80 -13.52 -11.19
N SER A 21 24.84 -12.73 -10.70
CA SER A 21 25.04 -11.62 -9.77
C SER A 21 23.85 -11.49 -8.83
N VAL A 22 24.09 -10.90 -7.65
CA VAL A 22 23.03 -10.46 -6.73
C VAL A 22 22.83 -8.96 -6.90
N ALA A 23 21.62 -8.49 -6.63
CA ALA A 23 21.33 -7.08 -6.65
C ALA A 23 22.06 -6.37 -5.50
N THR A 24 22.62 -5.19 -5.76
CA THR A 24 23.32 -4.38 -4.75
C THR A 24 22.65 -3.02 -4.59
N ALA A 25 22.65 -2.53 -3.34
CA ALA A 25 22.16 -1.21 -3.02
C ALA A 25 23.26 -0.17 -3.27
N GLN A 26 22.90 0.94 -3.93
CA GLN A 26 23.84 2.01 -4.21
C GLN A 26 24.32 2.67 -2.91
N LYS A 27 25.60 3.06 -2.87
CA LYS A 27 26.19 3.79 -1.77
C LYS A 27 27.05 4.95 -2.28
N LEU A 28 26.77 6.16 -1.83
CA LEU A 28 27.48 7.38 -2.20
C LEU A 28 28.22 7.99 -1.01
N SER A 29 29.33 8.67 -1.26
CA SER A 29 30.10 9.42 -0.27
C SER A 29 30.15 10.90 -0.66
N SER A 30 29.99 11.77 0.33
CA SER A 30 30.25 13.20 0.18
C SER A 30 31.74 13.50 0.03
N THR A 31 32.07 14.77 -0.20
CA THR A 31 33.39 15.35 0.06
C THR A 31 33.70 15.38 1.58
N SER A 32 34.92 15.79 1.93
CA SER A 32 35.38 15.96 3.31
C SER A 32 34.82 17.24 3.92
N PHE A 33 34.38 17.15 5.17
CA PHE A 33 34.01 18.29 6.01
C PHE A 33 34.89 18.32 7.27
N ASP A 34 35.30 19.51 7.68
CA ASP A 34 36.19 19.69 8.83
C ASP A 34 35.52 19.41 10.18
N SER A 35 34.19 19.53 10.24
CA SER A 35 33.42 19.49 11.48
C SER A 35 32.05 18.86 11.29
N LEU A 36 31.56 18.20 12.34
CA LEU A 36 30.21 17.63 12.41
C LEU A 36 29.15 18.67 12.80
N ASP A 37 29.58 19.68 13.56
CA ASP A 37 28.71 20.55 14.36
C ASP A 37 28.78 22.03 13.95
N ASP A 38 29.70 22.38 13.05
CA ASP A 38 29.75 23.73 12.49
C ASP A 38 28.67 23.88 11.40
N ALA A 39 28.11 25.08 11.32
CA ALA A 39 27.12 25.42 10.30
C ALA A 39 27.76 25.36 8.91
N LEU A 40 27.06 24.73 7.96
CA LEU A 40 27.48 24.60 6.57
C LEU A 40 27.53 25.96 5.85
N GLY A 41 26.71 26.91 6.28
CA GLY A 41 26.66 28.27 5.74
C GLY A 41 25.71 28.43 4.56
N SER A 42 25.54 29.69 4.10
CA SER A 42 24.55 30.07 3.09
C SER A 42 24.78 29.47 1.71
N SER A 43 25.97 28.94 1.43
CA SER A 43 26.25 28.29 0.15
C SER A 43 25.54 26.94 0.03
N TYR A 44 25.26 26.26 1.14
CA TYR A 44 24.55 24.97 1.17
C TYR A 44 23.04 25.13 1.34
N GLU A 45 22.53 26.36 1.47
CA GLU A 45 21.10 26.61 1.65
C GLU A 45 20.33 26.30 0.36
N GLY A 46 19.35 25.41 0.45
CA GLY A 46 18.58 24.94 -0.69
C GLY A 46 17.83 23.65 -0.40
N ASP A 47 16.94 23.27 -1.31
CA ASP A 47 16.26 21.98 -1.27
C ASP A 47 16.96 20.97 -2.17
N ILE A 48 17.00 19.71 -1.75
CA ILE A 48 17.36 18.56 -2.56
C ILE A 48 16.22 17.55 -2.55
N LEU A 49 16.12 16.73 -3.58
CA LEU A 49 15.20 15.58 -3.60
C LEU A 49 15.99 14.30 -3.42
N ILE A 50 15.44 13.41 -2.59
CA ILE A 50 15.89 12.02 -2.46
C ILE A 50 14.69 11.13 -2.78
N ASN A 51 14.76 10.41 -3.90
CA ASN A 51 13.64 9.61 -4.44
C ASN A 51 12.32 10.40 -4.49
N GLY A 52 12.37 11.67 -4.91
CA GLY A 52 11.21 12.55 -5.04
C GLY A 52 10.72 13.20 -3.74
N VAL A 53 11.38 12.95 -2.60
CA VAL A 53 11.06 13.56 -1.30
C VAL A 53 12.03 14.71 -1.01
N ALA A 54 11.50 15.89 -0.68
CA ALA A 54 12.29 17.06 -0.38
C ALA A 54 13.02 16.98 0.98
N ILE A 55 14.28 17.38 0.97
CA ILE A 55 15.11 17.60 2.15
C ILE A 55 15.55 19.06 2.14
N HIS A 56 15.10 19.81 3.14
CA HIS A 56 15.39 21.24 3.26
C HIS A 56 16.69 21.48 4.01
N ILE A 57 17.68 22.07 3.34
CA ILE A 57 18.96 22.43 3.92
C ILE A 57 18.97 23.94 4.19
N ALA A 58 19.15 24.31 5.46
CA ALA A 58 19.27 25.68 5.91
C ALA A 58 20.74 26.06 6.10
N SER A 59 21.06 27.34 5.98
CA SER A 59 22.42 27.85 6.22
C SER A 59 22.98 27.57 7.62
N THR A 60 22.10 27.33 8.60
CA THR A 60 22.47 26.96 9.98
C THR A 60 22.60 25.46 10.21
N ASP A 61 22.28 24.62 9.22
CA ASP A 61 22.43 23.18 9.36
C ASP A 61 23.89 22.78 9.48
N THR A 62 24.13 21.68 10.16
CA THR A 62 25.44 21.04 10.31
C THR A 62 25.42 19.71 9.57
N LEU A 63 26.59 19.09 9.35
CA LEU A 63 26.63 17.76 8.72
C LEU A 63 25.78 16.73 9.48
N ALA A 64 25.77 16.82 10.82
CA ALA A 64 24.93 15.99 11.68
C ALA A 64 23.42 16.26 11.50
N SER A 65 23.00 17.53 11.39
CA SER A 65 21.57 17.83 11.20
C SER A 65 21.09 17.41 9.80
N VAL A 66 21.92 17.52 8.77
CA VAL A 66 21.58 17.02 7.42
C VAL A 66 21.39 15.50 7.42
N ARG A 67 22.29 14.73 8.06
CA ARG A 67 22.11 13.28 8.27
C ARG A 67 20.76 12.99 8.93
N ASP A 68 20.45 13.71 10.00
CA ASP A 68 19.24 13.46 10.80
C ASP A 68 17.97 13.81 10.02
N LYS A 69 17.99 14.87 9.20
CA LYS A 69 16.89 15.22 8.28
C LYS A 69 16.63 14.13 7.24
N ILE A 70 17.67 13.62 6.60
CA ILE A 70 17.55 12.52 5.62
C ILE A 70 16.96 11.27 6.28
N ASN A 71 17.48 10.89 7.45
CA ASN A 71 16.99 9.71 8.18
C ASN A 71 15.56 9.90 8.72
N ALA A 72 15.20 11.12 9.13
CA ALA A 72 13.84 11.44 9.56
C ALA A 72 12.84 11.35 8.39
N ALA A 73 13.21 11.88 7.23
CA ALA A 73 12.41 11.74 6.01
C ALA A 73 12.25 10.26 5.61
N ASN A 74 13.29 9.44 5.77
CA ASN A 74 13.21 8.00 5.52
C ASN A 74 12.30 7.23 6.50
N ALA A 75 12.03 7.78 7.68
CA ALA A 75 11.13 7.19 8.67
C ALA A 75 9.68 7.74 8.59
N GLY A 76 9.41 8.67 7.67
CA GLY A 76 8.12 9.34 7.51
C GLY A 76 7.05 8.51 6.79
N SER A 77 5.91 9.15 6.48
CA SER A 77 4.80 8.54 5.74
C SER A 77 5.09 8.29 4.26
N ASN A 78 6.04 9.04 3.69
CA ASN A 78 6.58 8.82 2.36
C ASN A 78 8.11 8.65 2.47
N PRO A 79 8.59 7.44 2.80
CA PRO A 79 10.00 7.22 3.10
C PRO A 79 10.87 7.45 1.87
N THR A 80 12.00 8.13 2.05
CA THR A 80 12.98 8.36 0.97
C THR A 80 13.60 7.06 0.45
N GLY A 81 13.57 5.97 1.20
CA GLY A 81 14.30 4.73 0.88
C GLY A 81 15.82 4.88 0.93
N VAL A 82 16.33 5.89 1.64
CA VAL A 82 17.76 6.19 1.76
C VAL A 82 18.14 6.46 3.21
N THR A 83 19.15 5.74 3.68
CA THR A 83 19.75 5.93 5.00
C THR A 83 21.06 6.72 4.90
N ALA A 84 21.20 7.76 5.73
CA ALA A 84 22.40 8.58 5.85
C ALA A 84 23.22 8.24 7.11
N SER A 85 24.55 8.18 6.97
CA SER A 85 25.49 7.96 8.09
C SER A 85 26.75 8.80 7.92
N ILE A 86 27.45 9.15 9.00
CA ILE A 86 28.70 9.90 8.93
C ILE A 86 29.87 9.00 9.32
N ILE A 87 30.94 9.04 8.52
CA ILE A 87 32.20 8.33 8.77
C ILE A 87 33.32 9.36 8.93
N SER A 88 34.19 9.14 9.92
CA SER A 88 35.44 9.90 10.08
C SER A 88 36.58 9.15 9.38
N TYR A 89 37.21 9.79 8.39
CA TYR A 89 38.36 9.25 7.66
C TYR A 89 39.71 9.78 8.17
N GLY A 90 39.70 10.84 8.99
CA GLY A 90 40.89 11.44 9.55
C GLY A 90 40.59 12.59 10.51
N THR A 91 41.62 13.32 10.92
CA THR A 91 41.47 14.58 11.67
C THR A 91 40.86 15.61 10.73
N ASN A 92 39.68 16.15 11.08
CA ASN A 92 38.90 17.08 10.27
C ASN A 92 38.51 16.52 8.89
N ASP A 93 38.29 15.21 8.77
CA ASP A 93 37.70 14.59 7.57
C ASP A 93 36.49 13.75 7.99
N TYR A 94 35.32 14.37 7.89
CA TYR A 94 34.02 13.75 8.07
C TYR A 94 33.27 13.69 6.74
N ARG A 95 32.71 12.52 6.41
CA ARG A 95 31.95 12.32 5.17
C ARG A 95 30.59 11.75 5.46
N LEU A 96 29.58 12.34 4.84
CA LEU A 96 28.22 11.84 4.84
C LEU A 96 28.05 10.78 3.75
N ILE A 97 27.54 9.64 4.15
CA ILE A 97 27.40 8.43 3.36
C ILE A 97 25.91 8.15 3.19
N LEU A 98 25.44 8.16 1.95
CA LEU A 98 24.08 7.78 1.59
C LEU A 98 24.06 6.32 1.15
N THR A 99 23.13 5.54 1.66
CA THR A 99 22.93 4.14 1.30
C THR A 99 21.47 3.93 0.92
N SER A 100 21.21 3.39 -0.27
CA SER A 100 19.86 2.98 -0.65
C SER A 100 19.42 1.82 0.24
N ASP A 101 18.17 1.83 0.68
CA ASP A 101 17.56 0.71 1.39
C ASP A 101 17.12 -0.40 0.43
N SER A 102 16.97 -0.04 -0.86
CA SER A 102 16.63 -0.94 -1.96
C SER A 102 17.86 -1.29 -2.81
N THR A 103 17.85 -2.50 -3.35
CA THR A 103 18.83 -2.92 -4.36
C THR A 103 18.33 -2.60 -5.77
N GLY A 104 19.20 -2.69 -6.76
CA GLY A 104 18.86 -2.55 -8.17
C GLY A 104 19.66 -1.47 -8.88
N SER A 105 19.64 -1.49 -10.21
CA SER A 105 20.39 -0.55 -11.06
C SER A 105 19.91 0.90 -10.94
N ASP A 106 18.63 1.11 -10.64
CA ASP A 106 18.02 2.44 -10.50
C ASP A 106 18.66 3.24 -9.35
N GLY A 107 19.21 2.54 -8.35
CA GLY A 107 19.98 3.16 -7.28
C GLY A 107 19.16 4.11 -6.41
N MET A 108 19.69 5.32 -6.20
CA MET A 108 19.04 6.42 -5.47
C MET A 108 18.80 7.58 -6.44
N GLY A 109 17.56 8.02 -6.55
CA GLY A 109 17.21 9.31 -7.12
C GLY A 109 17.73 10.42 -6.22
N LEU A 110 18.59 11.27 -6.76
CA LEU A 110 19.16 12.44 -6.11
C LEU A 110 19.13 13.59 -7.12
N GLN A 111 18.36 14.64 -6.83
CA GLN A 111 18.22 15.84 -7.66
C GLN A 111 18.42 17.09 -6.82
N ASN A 112 19.01 18.14 -7.41
CA ASN A 112 18.84 19.47 -6.85
C ASN A 112 17.37 19.88 -6.99
N ALA A 113 16.82 20.54 -5.97
CA ALA A 113 15.48 21.15 -6.00
C ALA A 113 15.53 22.64 -5.68
N SER A 114 16.66 23.26 -6.02
CA SER A 114 16.87 24.70 -5.94
C SER A 114 17.84 25.12 -7.04
N SER A 115 17.97 26.42 -7.28
CA SER A 115 18.97 26.94 -8.22
C SER A 115 20.42 26.78 -7.72
N ALA A 116 20.62 26.35 -6.47
CA ALA A 116 21.93 26.00 -5.94
C ALA A 116 22.27 24.54 -6.29
N HIS A 117 23.52 24.30 -6.68
CA HIS A 117 24.08 22.98 -6.98
C HIS A 117 24.49 22.24 -5.70
N VAL A 118 23.53 22.12 -4.75
CA VAL A 118 23.77 21.61 -3.39
C VAL A 118 24.34 20.19 -3.41
N LEU A 119 23.87 19.32 -4.31
CA LEU A 119 24.38 17.95 -4.44
C LEU A 119 25.86 17.88 -4.88
N GLN A 120 26.26 18.78 -5.77
CA GLN A 120 27.65 18.92 -6.23
C GLN A 120 28.54 19.49 -5.13
N MET A 121 28.02 20.44 -4.34
CA MET A 121 28.72 20.96 -3.17
C MET A 121 28.94 19.90 -2.08
N PHE A 122 27.95 19.05 -1.80
CA PHE A 122 28.16 17.87 -0.96
C PHE A 122 29.12 16.86 -1.63
N GLY A 123 29.33 16.94 -2.94
CA GLY A 123 30.21 16.06 -3.70
C GLY A 123 29.60 14.69 -3.99
N TRP A 124 28.28 14.54 -3.84
CA TRP A 124 27.53 13.32 -4.19
C TRP A 124 27.25 13.21 -5.69
N LYS A 125 27.19 14.36 -6.38
CA LYS A 125 27.05 14.48 -7.82
C LYS A 125 28.23 15.26 -8.40
N ASP A 126 28.39 15.22 -9.72
CA ASP A 126 29.28 16.10 -10.50
C ASP A 126 28.47 17.12 -11.31
N ASP A 127 29.15 17.97 -12.07
CA ASP A 127 28.52 19.03 -12.88
C ASP A 127 28.13 18.56 -14.30
N VAL A 128 28.33 17.28 -14.65
CA VAL A 128 27.96 16.75 -15.97
C VAL A 128 26.55 16.19 -15.93
N GLU A 129 25.65 16.84 -16.65
CA GLU A 129 24.25 16.41 -16.79
C GLU A 129 24.04 15.44 -17.95
N SER A 130 23.07 14.54 -17.77
CA SER A 130 22.58 13.63 -18.80
C SER A 130 21.07 13.48 -18.68
N ILE A 131 20.41 13.00 -19.73
CA ILE A 131 18.97 12.72 -19.67
C ILE A 131 18.75 11.49 -18.80
N LYS A 132 18.02 11.68 -17.69
CA LYS A 132 17.69 10.60 -16.75
C LYS A 132 16.70 9.61 -17.36
N ASN A 133 15.57 10.11 -17.86
CA ASN A 133 14.49 9.30 -18.43
C ASN A 133 14.45 9.49 -19.96
N GLN A 134 15.43 8.93 -20.67
CA GLN A 134 15.54 9.08 -22.13
C GLN A 134 14.47 8.25 -22.86
N ILE A 135 13.84 8.85 -23.87
CA ILE A 135 12.99 8.16 -24.85
C ILE A 135 13.61 8.27 -26.25
N THR A 136 13.16 7.44 -27.20
CA THR A 136 13.78 7.25 -28.53
C THR A 136 14.24 8.55 -29.20
N ASN A 137 13.44 9.62 -29.14
CA ASN A 137 13.77 10.95 -29.66
C ASN A 137 13.35 12.06 -28.69
N GLY A 138 13.56 11.88 -27.38
CA GLY A 138 13.04 12.82 -26.39
C GLY A 138 13.53 12.54 -24.98
N ALA A 139 12.91 13.20 -24.02
CA ALA A 139 13.07 12.96 -22.60
C ALA A 139 11.72 12.97 -21.87
N GLN A 140 11.66 12.34 -20.71
CA GLN A 140 10.53 12.41 -19.79
C GLN A 140 10.98 12.93 -18.43
N SER A 141 10.05 13.48 -17.66
CA SER A 141 10.25 13.78 -16.25
C SER A 141 10.13 12.53 -15.37
N ASP A 142 10.41 12.69 -14.08
CA ASP A 142 9.94 11.76 -13.06
C ASP A 142 8.40 11.77 -12.98
N SER A 143 7.85 10.79 -12.25
CA SER A 143 6.40 10.64 -12.05
C SER A 143 5.88 11.55 -10.94
N PHE A 144 4.76 12.22 -11.20
CA PHE A 144 4.11 13.17 -10.31
C PHE A 144 2.68 12.73 -9.98
N SER A 145 2.16 13.06 -8.79
CA SER A 145 0.78 12.68 -8.39
C SER A 145 -0.32 13.56 -8.97
N SER A 146 0.04 14.69 -9.58
CA SER A 146 -0.91 15.60 -10.24
C SER A 146 -0.24 16.22 -11.46
N SER A 147 -1.01 16.47 -12.52
CA SER A 147 -0.57 17.24 -13.67
C SER A 147 -0.88 18.73 -13.58
N THR A 148 -1.85 19.12 -12.72
CA THR A 148 -2.43 20.47 -12.65
C THR A 148 -2.05 21.25 -11.39
N GLN A 149 -1.46 20.59 -10.39
CA GLN A 149 -0.89 21.26 -9.21
C GLN A 149 0.50 21.82 -9.54
N ASP A 150 0.86 22.96 -8.96
CA ASP A 150 2.21 23.53 -9.10
C ASP A 150 3.28 22.60 -8.51
N ILE A 151 4.44 22.57 -9.17
CA ILE A 151 5.52 21.62 -8.86
C ILE A 151 6.08 21.84 -7.45
N LYS A 152 6.17 23.09 -6.99
CA LYS A 152 6.60 23.41 -5.62
C LYS A 152 5.73 22.73 -4.58
N SER A 153 4.41 22.89 -4.67
CA SER A 153 3.48 22.28 -3.72
C SER A 153 3.44 20.76 -3.84
N LEU A 154 3.63 20.24 -5.06
CA LEU A 154 3.62 18.81 -5.33
C LEU A 154 4.83 18.07 -4.74
N LEU A 155 6.00 18.73 -4.73
CA LEU A 155 7.26 18.22 -4.19
C LEU A 155 7.55 18.72 -2.77
N ASP A 156 6.67 19.52 -2.17
CA ASP A 156 6.84 20.16 -0.86
C ASP A 156 8.12 21.01 -0.77
N LEU A 157 8.46 21.78 -1.81
CA LEU A 157 9.68 22.60 -1.82
C LEU A 157 9.50 23.89 -1.00
N ASN A 158 10.54 24.30 -0.27
CA ASN A 158 10.58 25.58 0.43
C ASN A 158 11.10 26.70 -0.47
N THR A 159 12.07 26.38 -1.31
CA THR A 159 12.70 27.32 -2.23
C THR A 159 11.80 27.57 -3.44
N THR A 160 11.81 28.81 -3.93
CA THR A 160 11.18 29.15 -5.21
C THR A 160 12.21 28.96 -6.31
N GLN A 161 11.93 28.10 -7.27
CA GLN A 161 12.81 27.83 -8.41
C GLN A 161 12.15 28.35 -9.69
N SER A 162 12.69 29.43 -10.24
CA SER A 162 12.28 30.00 -11.52
C SER A 162 13.48 30.37 -12.37
N GLY A 163 13.35 30.22 -13.68
CA GLY A 163 14.49 30.33 -14.58
C GLY A 163 14.14 30.14 -16.05
N THR A 164 15.17 30.07 -16.87
CA THR A 164 15.04 29.80 -18.31
C THR A 164 15.78 28.51 -18.63
N ILE A 165 15.06 27.52 -19.12
CA ILE A 165 15.66 26.32 -19.72
C ILE A 165 15.93 26.57 -21.20
N GLN A 166 16.87 25.82 -21.79
CA GLN A 166 17.07 25.84 -23.23
C GLN A 166 16.89 24.43 -23.82
N ILE A 167 16.17 24.37 -24.94
CA ILE A 167 15.92 23.12 -25.69
C ILE A 167 16.45 23.31 -27.10
N GLN A 168 17.30 22.40 -27.58
CA GLN A 168 17.81 22.43 -28.94
C GLN A 168 16.72 22.03 -29.93
N ASP A 169 16.54 22.81 -30.99
CA ASP A 169 15.61 22.53 -32.08
C ASP A 169 16.17 21.50 -33.09
N GLY A 170 15.34 21.05 -34.03
CA GLY A 170 15.75 20.10 -35.07
C GLY A 170 16.82 20.62 -36.06
N ASN A 171 17.24 21.88 -35.96
CA ASN A 171 18.31 22.48 -36.75
C ASN A 171 19.62 22.66 -35.97
N GLY A 172 19.62 22.37 -34.66
CA GLY A 172 20.78 22.52 -33.77
C GLY A 172 20.86 23.86 -33.03
N ASP A 173 19.81 24.69 -33.09
CA ASP A 173 19.76 25.99 -32.39
C ASP A 173 19.01 25.86 -31.06
N TYR A 174 19.54 26.44 -29.98
CA TYR A 174 18.88 26.44 -28.67
C TYR A 174 17.79 27.52 -28.57
N GLN A 175 16.61 27.12 -28.11
CA GLN A 175 15.48 28.01 -27.84
C GLN A 175 15.17 28.06 -26.35
N SER A 176 14.88 29.27 -25.86
CA SER A 176 14.65 29.54 -24.45
C SER A 176 13.18 29.38 -24.05
N VAL A 177 12.92 28.70 -22.93
CA VAL A 177 11.59 28.57 -22.31
C VAL A 177 11.69 28.98 -20.85
N SER A 178 10.87 29.96 -20.42
CA SER A 178 10.83 30.37 -19.01
C SER A 178 9.89 29.48 -18.22
N ILE A 179 10.36 28.93 -17.11
CA ILE A 179 9.59 28.06 -16.21
C ILE A 179 9.71 28.61 -14.79
N ASP A 180 8.60 28.58 -14.04
CA ASP A 180 8.53 28.94 -12.63
C ASP A 180 7.83 27.83 -11.86
N LEU A 181 8.60 26.97 -11.19
CA LEU A 181 8.06 25.82 -10.46
C LEU A 181 7.21 26.21 -9.25
N SER A 182 7.27 27.48 -8.82
CA SER A 182 6.42 27.98 -7.72
C SER A 182 4.97 28.21 -8.13
N THR A 183 4.69 28.29 -9.43
CA THR A 183 3.35 28.54 -9.97
C THR A 183 2.95 27.60 -11.09
N ASP A 184 3.91 27.01 -11.79
CA ASP A 184 3.66 26.16 -12.95
C ASP A 184 3.41 24.71 -12.52
N SER A 185 2.35 24.13 -13.07
CA SER A 185 2.08 22.69 -13.10
C SER A 185 2.73 22.00 -14.30
N LEU A 186 2.65 20.67 -14.40
CA LEU A 186 3.11 19.96 -15.61
C LEU A 186 2.35 20.42 -16.86
N GLU A 187 1.05 20.70 -16.73
CA GLU A 187 0.22 21.23 -17.81
C GLU A 187 0.65 22.63 -18.25
N ASP A 188 1.05 23.48 -17.31
CA ASP A 188 1.59 24.81 -17.62
C ASP A 188 2.93 24.72 -18.32
N ILE A 189 3.83 23.86 -17.83
CA ILE A 189 5.16 23.63 -18.42
C ILE A 189 5.02 23.09 -19.85
N LYS A 190 4.17 22.08 -20.06
CA LYS A 190 3.80 21.56 -21.38
C LYS A 190 3.37 22.70 -22.31
N THR A 191 2.45 23.54 -21.84
CA THR A 191 1.90 24.66 -22.60
C THR A 191 2.97 25.69 -22.94
N LYS A 192 3.86 26.01 -22.01
CA LYS A 192 4.96 26.95 -22.23
C LYS A 192 5.97 26.44 -23.28
N ILE A 193 6.34 25.17 -23.23
CA ILE A 193 7.23 24.55 -24.22
C ILE A 193 6.58 24.57 -25.61
N ASN A 194 5.31 24.17 -25.72
CA ASN A 194 4.60 24.17 -27.01
C ASN A 194 4.40 25.58 -27.57
N ASN A 195 4.11 26.58 -26.72
CA ASN A 195 3.96 27.97 -27.12
C ASN A 195 5.27 28.61 -27.60
N ALA A 196 6.42 28.11 -27.13
CA ALA A 196 7.73 28.55 -27.63
C ALA A 196 7.96 28.16 -29.11
N SER A 197 7.11 27.30 -29.70
CA SER A 197 7.12 26.97 -31.14
C SER A 197 8.47 26.47 -31.63
N ILE A 198 9.14 25.66 -30.81
CA ILE A 198 10.48 25.13 -31.08
C ILE A 198 10.38 24.10 -32.21
N ALA A 199 11.16 24.29 -33.28
CA ALA A 199 11.02 23.48 -34.49
C ALA A 199 11.32 22.00 -34.22
N GLY A 200 10.30 21.15 -34.42
CA GLY A 200 10.42 19.69 -34.27
C GLY A 200 10.23 19.19 -32.84
N VAL A 201 9.99 20.08 -31.87
CA VAL A 201 9.80 19.72 -30.45
C VAL A 201 8.33 19.84 -30.07
N THR A 202 7.82 18.87 -29.32
CA THR A 202 6.47 18.90 -28.73
C THR A 202 6.52 18.39 -27.30
N ALA A 203 5.78 19.04 -26.40
CA ALA A 203 5.57 18.56 -25.05
C ALA A 203 4.15 18.00 -24.88
N SER A 204 4.02 16.94 -24.07
CA SER A 204 2.76 16.35 -23.64
C SER A 204 2.83 15.96 -22.15
N VAL A 205 1.68 15.74 -21.53
CA VAL A 205 1.62 15.09 -20.22
C VAL A 205 1.09 13.68 -20.44
N VAL A 206 1.84 12.68 -19.99
CA VAL A 206 1.49 11.27 -20.14
C VAL A 206 1.11 10.68 -18.80
N THR A 207 0.06 9.87 -18.80
CA THR A 207 -0.39 9.14 -17.62
C THR A 207 0.32 7.80 -17.53
N VAL A 208 0.79 7.47 -16.33
CA VAL A 208 1.44 6.19 -16.00
C VAL A 208 0.73 5.58 -14.79
N SER A 209 0.49 4.27 -14.83
CA SER A 209 0.01 3.52 -13.68
C SER A 209 1.21 2.98 -12.91
N ASP A 210 1.35 3.36 -11.65
CA ASP A 210 2.38 2.87 -10.74
C ASP A 210 1.70 2.25 -9.52
N GLY A 211 1.77 0.92 -9.38
CA GLY A 211 1.11 0.20 -8.29
C GLY A 211 -0.42 0.34 -8.23
N GLY A 212 -1.07 0.71 -9.34
CA GLY A 212 -2.50 1.01 -9.39
C GLY A 212 -2.85 2.46 -9.05
N THR A 213 -1.86 3.32 -8.77
CA THR A 213 -2.05 4.76 -8.60
C THR A 213 -1.71 5.48 -9.91
N THR A 214 -2.61 6.37 -10.34
CA THR A 214 -2.38 7.24 -11.49
C THR A 214 -1.29 8.26 -11.18
N LYS A 215 -0.30 8.35 -12.05
CA LYS A 215 0.80 9.32 -12.01
C LYS A 215 0.93 10.00 -13.37
N TYR A 216 1.59 11.15 -13.39
CA TYR A 216 1.78 11.98 -14.57
C TYR A 216 3.25 12.25 -14.82
N LYS A 217 3.67 12.26 -16.09
CA LYS A 217 5.01 12.69 -16.49
C LYS A 217 4.89 13.75 -17.58
N LEU A 218 5.74 14.76 -17.52
CA LEU A 218 6.01 15.62 -18.68
C LEU A 218 6.85 14.82 -19.68
N GLN A 219 6.39 14.73 -20.91
CA GLN A 219 7.12 14.16 -22.03
C GLN A 219 7.50 15.26 -23.00
N ILE A 220 8.77 15.33 -23.38
CA ILE A 220 9.31 16.26 -24.37
C ILE A 220 9.87 15.42 -25.53
N ASP A 221 9.15 15.42 -26.65
CA ASP A 221 9.56 14.78 -27.89
C ASP A 221 10.30 15.77 -28.79
N GLY A 222 11.23 15.26 -29.60
CA GLY A 222 11.91 15.99 -30.66
C GLY A 222 13.27 16.58 -30.29
N SER A 223 13.71 16.49 -29.04
CA SER A 223 15.02 16.98 -28.59
C SER A 223 15.66 16.06 -27.55
N GLN A 224 16.97 15.93 -27.59
CA GLN A 224 17.79 15.20 -26.61
C GLN A 224 18.94 16.06 -26.08
N ASP A 225 18.86 17.37 -26.29
CA ASP A 225 19.92 18.31 -25.91
C ASP A 225 19.28 19.52 -25.21
N PHE A 226 19.59 19.62 -23.92
CA PHE A 226 18.97 20.53 -22.97
C PHE A 226 20.06 21.31 -22.22
N GLN A 227 19.78 22.55 -21.87
CA GLN A 227 20.61 23.31 -20.93
C GLN A 227 19.74 23.82 -19.80
N ASP A 228 20.21 23.64 -18.57
CA ASP A 228 19.44 23.90 -17.36
C ASP A 228 20.27 24.61 -16.27
N ALA A 229 20.61 25.87 -16.52
CA ALA A 229 21.42 26.66 -15.58
C ALA A 229 20.74 26.95 -14.22
N SER A 230 19.50 26.49 -14.00
CA SER A 230 18.74 26.72 -12.77
C SER A 230 18.21 25.43 -12.15
N ASN A 231 18.70 24.27 -12.59
CA ASN A 231 18.30 22.92 -12.13
C ASN A 231 16.80 22.61 -12.26
N ILE A 232 16.05 23.31 -13.12
CA ILE A 232 14.60 23.10 -13.30
C ILE A 232 14.30 21.72 -13.89
N LEU A 233 15.00 21.35 -14.96
CA LEU A 233 14.89 20.04 -15.59
C LEU A 233 15.48 18.93 -14.69
N GLU A 234 16.50 19.23 -13.88
CA GLU A 234 16.97 18.30 -12.85
C GLU A 234 15.91 18.08 -11.77
N THR A 235 15.28 19.13 -11.23
CA THR A 235 14.18 19.04 -10.26
C THR A 235 13.01 18.23 -10.80
N LEU A 236 12.68 18.39 -12.08
CA LEU A 236 11.63 17.61 -12.74
C LEU A 236 12.05 16.15 -12.99
N GLY A 237 13.32 15.79 -12.83
CA GLY A 237 13.84 14.47 -13.16
C GLY A 237 13.95 14.21 -14.67
N VAL A 238 14.01 15.26 -15.48
CA VAL A 238 14.34 15.16 -16.91
C VAL A 238 15.84 14.95 -17.08
N LEU A 239 16.64 15.71 -16.35
CA LEU A 239 18.09 15.60 -16.29
C LEU A 239 18.54 14.98 -14.97
N GLU A 240 19.73 14.40 -14.98
CA GLU A 240 20.46 14.03 -13.78
C GLU A 240 21.96 14.29 -13.95
N ALA A 241 22.59 14.70 -12.86
CA ALA A 241 24.05 14.76 -12.77
C ALA A 241 24.70 13.38 -12.58
N GLY A 242 25.96 13.25 -12.98
CA GLY A 242 26.74 12.02 -12.84
C GLY A 242 27.17 11.71 -11.40
N VAL A 243 27.70 10.50 -11.20
CA VAL A 243 28.24 10.01 -9.92
C VAL A 243 29.66 9.43 -10.04
N SER A 244 30.44 9.88 -11.03
CA SER A 244 31.76 9.29 -11.30
C SER A 244 32.75 9.49 -10.15
N ASP A 245 33.81 8.67 -10.10
CA ASP A 245 34.89 8.86 -9.12
C ASP A 245 35.70 10.13 -9.40
N VAL A 246 36.12 10.81 -8.34
CA VAL A 246 36.94 12.03 -8.39
C VAL A 246 38.38 11.64 -8.72
N GLN A 247 38.94 12.27 -9.75
CA GLN A 247 40.33 12.08 -10.17
C GLN A 247 41.20 13.24 -9.67
N GLY A 248 42.50 13.27 -9.98
CA GLY A 248 43.29 14.43 -9.59
C GLY A 248 44.76 14.34 -9.93
N THR A 249 45.55 15.18 -9.28
CA THR A 249 47.01 15.18 -9.38
C THR A 249 47.63 15.57 -8.05
N THR A 250 48.80 15.03 -7.74
CA THR A 250 49.54 15.34 -6.50
C THR A 250 50.98 15.70 -6.79
N SER A 251 51.54 16.62 -6.00
CA SER A 251 52.94 17.03 -6.05
C SER A 251 53.87 15.95 -5.47
N SER A 252 55.04 15.74 -6.07
CA SER A 252 56.01 14.73 -5.59
C SER A 252 56.82 15.14 -4.34
N ASN A 253 56.85 16.43 -4.00
CA ASN A 253 57.68 16.94 -2.92
C ASN A 253 56.85 17.25 -1.68
N GLN A 254 57.14 16.53 -0.60
CA GLN A 254 56.65 16.85 0.75
C GLN A 254 57.28 18.16 1.22
N LYS A 255 56.44 19.14 1.53
CA LYS A 255 56.89 20.43 2.04
C LYS A 255 56.98 20.42 3.55
N THR A 256 58.06 21.04 4.03
CA THR A 256 58.35 21.15 5.47
C THR A 256 58.68 22.59 5.84
N SER A 257 58.55 22.92 7.11
CA SER A 257 59.05 24.14 7.75
C SER A 257 59.80 23.72 9.02
N ASP A 258 61.09 24.06 9.10
CA ASP A 258 61.99 23.60 10.15
C ASP A 258 62.01 22.05 10.29
N GLY A 259 61.88 21.34 9.16
CA GLY A 259 61.84 19.88 9.09
C GLY A 259 60.55 19.22 9.60
N GLN A 260 59.50 19.99 9.90
CA GLN A 260 58.15 19.48 10.19
C GLN A 260 57.24 19.68 8.99
N THR A 261 56.31 18.76 8.75
CA THR A 261 55.30 18.90 7.67
C THR A 261 54.57 20.23 7.80
N ILE A 262 54.43 20.95 6.67
CA ILE A 262 53.69 22.22 6.66
C ILE A 262 52.20 21.99 6.96
N SER A 263 51.53 23.05 7.39
CA SER A 263 50.07 23.14 7.51
C SER A 263 49.54 24.23 6.59
N SER A 264 48.22 24.27 6.36
CA SER A 264 47.56 25.37 5.65
C SER A 264 47.90 26.76 6.22
N SER A 265 48.12 26.86 7.53
CA SER A 265 48.50 28.10 8.23
C SER A 265 50.00 28.46 8.14
N THR A 266 50.85 27.60 7.57
CA THR A 266 52.28 27.88 7.43
C THR A 266 52.50 29.04 6.45
N LEU A 267 53.37 29.98 6.78
CA LEU A 267 53.75 31.06 5.87
C LEU A 267 54.58 30.50 4.72
N ILE A 268 54.32 30.93 3.47
CA ILE A 268 55.14 30.55 2.30
C ILE A 268 56.61 30.88 2.53
N THR A 269 56.88 32.00 3.21
CA THR A 269 58.23 32.46 3.55
C THR A 269 58.93 31.65 4.63
N ALA A 270 58.22 30.73 5.30
CA ALA A 270 58.75 29.82 6.31
C ALA A 270 58.93 28.38 5.79
N ILE A 271 58.58 28.10 4.53
CA ILE A 271 58.77 26.79 3.92
C ILE A 271 60.26 26.56 3.66
N ASP A 272 60.74 25.37 4.04
CA ASP A 272 62.11 24.94 3.80
C ASP A 272 62.45 25.03 2.30
N GLY A 273 63.54 25.74 1.99
CA GLY A 273 63.92 26.12 0.63
C GLY A 273 63.63 27.59 0.27
N TYR A 274 62.83 28.31 1.06
CA TYR A 274 62.61 29.75 0.93
C TYR A 274 63.43 30.52 1.98
N ASN A 275 64.51 31.21 1.57
CA ASN A 275 65.51 31.78 2.48
C ASN A 275 65.32 33.29 2.75
N THR A 276 64.96 34.10 1.76
CA THR A 276 64.83 35.56 1.95
C THR A 276 63.72 36.14 1.09
N TYR A 277 62.72 36.75 1.73
CA TYR A 277 61.64 37.44 1.02
C TYR A 277 62.17 38.67 0.25
N THR A 278 61.86 38.74 -1.04
CA THR A 278 62.06 39.92 -1.88
C THR A 278 60.74 40.38 -2.48
N SER A 279 60.51 41.70 -2.50
CA SER A 279 59.30 42.26 -3.12
C SER A 279 59.26 41.92 -4.62
N GLY A 280 58.19 41.26 -5.05
CA GLY A 280 57.99 40.79 -6.42
C GLY A 280 58.30 39.31 -6.64
N ASP A 281 58.57 38.54 -5.59
CA ASP A 281 58.58 37.07 -5.67
C ASP A 281 57.18 36.52 -5.95
N TYR A 282 57.06 35.47 -6.77
CA TYR A 282 55.79 34.84 -7.11
C TYR A 282 55.94 33.35 -7.43
N ILE A 283 54.82 32.62 -7.40
CA ILE A 283 54.71 31.24 -7.87
C ILE A 283 53.85 31.27 -9.14
N ALA A 284 54.40 30.81 -10.26
CA ALA A 284 53.61 30.60 -11.47
C ALA A 284 52.80 29.31 -11.31
N ILE A 285 51.48 29.41 -11.52
CA ILE A 285 50.51 28.33 -11.54
C ILE A 285 50.18 28.07 -13.00
N SER A 286 50.49 26.86 -13.47
CA SER A 286 50.33 26.49 -14.88
C SER A 286 49.81 25.08 -15.04
N GLY A 287 49.24 24.75 -16.20
CA GLY A 287 48.77 23.40 -16.51
C GLY A 287 47.55 23.41 -17.42
N THR A 288 46.66 22.45 -17.22
CA THR A 288 45.39 22.31 -17.94
C THR A 288 44.26 21.97 -16.99
N ASP A 289 43.08 22.55 -17.19
CA ASP A 289 41.86 22.19 -16.44
C ASP A 289 41.26 20.84 -16.92
N HIS A 290 40.10 20.45 -16.35
CA HIS A 290 39.37 19.23 -16.70
C HIS A 290 39.18 19.06 -18.22
N ALA A 291 38.73 20.14 -18.88
CA ALA A 291 38.45 20.17 -20.32
C ALA A 291 39.70 20.34 -21.20
N GLY A 292 40.88 20.53 -20.60
CA GLY A 292 42.15 20.68 -21.29
C GLY A 292 42.50 22.12 -21.67
N ASN A 293 41.77 23.13 -21.18
CA ASN A 293 42.13 24.52 -21.41
C ASN A 293 43.39 24.88 -20.61
N SER A 294 44.28 25.67 -21.21
CA SER A 294 45.55 26.02 -20.57
C SER A 294 45.36 27.05 -19.44
N ILE A 295 45.92 26.76 -18.28
CA ILE A 295 46.02 27.66 -17.13
C ILE A 295 47.43 28.25 -17.06
N ASN A 296 47.53 29.56 -16.84
CA ASN A 296 48.79 30.27 -16.65
C ASN A 296 48.57 31.59 -15.89
N THR A 297 48.71 31.55 -14.56
CA THR A 297 48.56 32.70 -13.68
C THR A 297 49.69 32.74 -12.64
N ASN A 298 49.78 33.83 -11.87
CA ASN A 298 50.82 34.00 -10.86
C ASN A 298 50.21 34.29 -9.48
N PHE A 299 50.65 33.55 -8.48
CA PHE A 299 50.41 33.87 -7.07
C PHE A 299 51.57 34.73 -6.54
N SER A 300 51.30 35.98 -6.19
CA SER A 300 52.31 36.88 -5.64
C SER A 300 52.58 36.58 -4.17
N ILE A 301 53.84 36.33 -3.81
CA ILE A 301 54.23 36.05 -2.42
C ILE A 301 54.35 37.37 -1.66
N THR A 302 53.79 37.41 -0.46
CA THR A 302 53.97 38.50 0.51
C THR A 302 54.51 37.94 1.83
N THR A 303 54.91 38.81 2.77
CA THR A 303 55.36 38.37 4.10
C THR A 303 54.27 37.70 4.94
N SER A 304 52.99 37.86 4.56
CA SER A 304 51.84 37.27 5.23
C SER A 304 51.17 36.16 4.43
N SER A 305 51.65 35.87 3.21
CA SER A 305 51.09 34.81 2.38
C SER A 305 51.29 33.45 3.04
N THR A 306 50.20 32.71 3.19
CA THR A 306 50.13 31.36 3.77
C THR A 306 50.06 30.30 2.69
N VAL A 307 50.22 29.04 3.08
CA VAL A 307 49.95 27.88 2.23
C VAL A 307 48.49 27.88 1.79
N GLN A 308 47.54 28.20 2.66
CA GLN A 308 46.12 28.31 2.30
C GLN A 308 45.91 29.32 1.17
N ASP A 309 46.52 30.50 1.25
CA ASP A 309 46.41 31.51 0.18
C ASP A 309 46.89 30.98 -1.18
N LEU A 310 47.88 30.08 -1.18
CA LEU A 310 48.35 29.42 -2.41
C LEU A 310 47.38 28.34 -2.88
N LEU A 311 46.84 27.51 -1.98
CA LEU A 311 45.84 26.48 -2.33
C LEU A 311 44.60 27.14 -2.96
N ASP A 312 44.08 28.20 -2.33
CA ASP A 312 42.95 29.00 -2.84
C ASP A 312 43.26 29.62 -4.21
N ALA A 313 44.50 30.07 -4.42
CA ALA A 313 44.92 30.65 -5.69
C ALA A 313 45.07 29.60 -6.80
N ILE A 314 45.43 28.35 -6.45
CA ILE A 314 45.42 27.23 -7.40
C ILE A 314 43.99 26.87 -7.74
N GLU A 315 43.13 26.67 -6.75
CA GLU A 315 41.70 26.36 -6.93
C GLU A 315 41.05 27.39 -7.87
N SER A 316 41.14 28.68 -7.51
CA SER A 316 40.62 29.79 -8.31
C SER A 316 41.17 29.82 -9.74
N ALA A 317 42.41 29.38 -9.97
CA ALA A 317 43.01 29.37 -11.29
C ALA A 317 42.43 28.27 -12.19
N PHE A 318 42.14 27.11 -11.62
CA PHE A 318 41.62 25.96 -12.35
C PHE A 318 40.09 25.98 -12.51
N GLU A 319 39.38 26.70 -11.63
CA GLU A 319 37.94 26.95 -11.77
C GLU A 319 37.61 28.10 -12.74
N ALA A 320 38.59 28.89 -13.17
CA ALA A 320 38.38 30.10 -13.96
C ALA A 320 37.64 29.89 -15.29
N ASN A 321 37.65 28.67 -15.85
CA ASN A 321 36.95 28.30 -17.07
C ASN A 321 35.69 27.44 -16.80
N GLY A 322 35.15 27.47 -15.59
CA GLY A 322 33.97 26.70 -15.19
C GLY A 322 34.26 25.24 -14.83
N GLY A 323 35.50 24.90 -14.47
CA GLY A 323 35.80 23.62 -13.85
C GLY A 323 35.53 23.65 -12.35
N ASN A 324 35.45 22.47 -11.73
CA ASN A 324 35.26 22.31 -10.29
C ASN A 324 36.41 21.47 -9.71
N VAL A 325 37.28 22.10 -8.91
CA VAL A 325 38.41 21.40 -8.29
C VAL A 325 38.45 21.63 -6.79
N SER A 326 39.09 20.74 -6.06
CA SER A 326 39.41 20.96 -4.65
C SER A 326 40.91 20.85 -4.44
N VAL A 327 41.49 21.82 -3.74
CA VAL A 327 42.94 21.88 -3.52
C VAL A 327 43.26 21.78 -2.04
N TYR A 328 44.01 20.75 -1.65
CA TYR A 328 44.36 20.54 -0.25
C TYR A 328 45.78 20.01 -0.07
N LEU A 329 46.24 20.13 1.17
CA LEU A 329 47.51 19.58 1.60
C LEU A 329 47.27 18.19 2.19
N THR A 330 47.98 17.17 1.70
CA THR A 330 47.94 15.82 2.26
C THR A 330 48.59 15.79 3.65
N SER A 331 48.37 14.71 4.41
CA SER A 331 49.02 14.52 5.72
C SER A 331 50.56 14.48 5.66
N ASP A 332 51.12 14.24 4.48
CA ASP A 332 52.55 14.16 4.23
C ASP A 332 53.13 15.50 3.73
N GLY A 333 52.30 16.54 3.54
CA GLY A 333 52.74 17.87 3.12
C GLY A 333 52.87 18.04 1.60
N GLU A 334 52.22 17.18 0.82
CA GLU A 334 52.10 17.32 -0.64
C GLU A 334 50.84 18.13 -0.97
N ILE A 335 50.86 18.84 -2.10
CA ILE A 335 49.67 19.51 -2.63
C ILE A 335 48.96 18.54 -3.56
N GLU A 336 47.68 18.27 -3.26
CA GLU A 336 46.78 17.50 -4.10
C GLU A 336 45.70 18.41 -4.68
N VAL A 337 45.43 18.26 -5.97
CA VAL A 337 44.37 18.96 -6.72
C VAL A 337 43.43 17.88 -7.23
N ALA A 338 42.24 17.82 -6.65
CA ALA A 338 41.19 16.88 -7.01
C ALA A 338 40.28 17.52 -8.07
N ASP A 339 39.99 16.76 -9.13
CA ASP A 339 39.01 17.08 -10.15
C ASP A 339 37.65 16.50 -9.74
N ASN A 340 36.70 17.39 -9.43
CA ASN A 340 35.38 16.99 -8.98
C ASN A 340 34.43 16.69 -10.14
N ASP A 341 34.80 17.00 -11.38
CA ASP A 341 33.96 16.75 -12.55
C ASP A 341 34.06 15.30 -13.03
N SER A 342 32.97 14.78 -13.61
CA SER A 342 33.00 13.45 -14.21
C SER A 342 33.54 13.44 -15.63
N GLY A 343 33.94 12.25 -16.09
CA GLY A 343 34.48 12.05 -17.42
C GLY A 343 36.01 11.91 -17.42
N ALA A 344 36.59 12.01 -18.62
CA ALA A 344 38.03 11.90 -18.78
C ALA A 344 38.70 13.23 -18.40
N SER A 345 39.42 13.24 -17.28
CA SER A 345 40.13 14.41 -16.82
C SER A 345 41.39 14.67 -17.67
N SER A 346 41.52 15.91 -18.16
CA SER A 346 42.78 16.44 -18.71
C SER A 346 43.56 17.28 -17.69
N LEU A 347 43.20 17.20 -16.40
CA LEU A 347 43.81 18.00 -15.34
C LEU A 347 45.33 17.77 -15.29
N SER A 348 46.08 18.87 -15.39
CA SER A 348 47.51 18.90 -15.12
C SER A 348 47.87 20.17 -14.36
N VAL A 349 48.79 20.07 -13.41
CA VAL A 349 49.18 21.17 -12.54
C VAL A 349 50.70 21.28 -12.54
N SER A 350 51.23 22.49 -12.48
CA SER A 350 52.67 22.77 -12.37
C SER A 350 52.87 24.08 -11.64
N LEU A 351 53.66 24.03 -10.56
CA LEU A 351 54.03 25.18 -9.75
C LEU A 351 55.50 25.48 -9.94
N THR A 352 55.83 26.70 -10.39
CA THR A 352 57.22 27.14 -10.56
C THR A 352 57.47 28.41 -9.75
N SER A 353 58.38 28.33 -8.78
CA SER A 353 58.76 29.48 -7.95
C SER A 353 59.71 30.42 -8.69
N TYR A 354 59.42 31.71 -8.69
CA TYR A 354 60.27 32.79 -9.21
C TYR A 354 60.68 33.70 -8.05
N ILE A 355 61.79 33.33 -7.40
CA ILE A 355 62.37 34.05 -6.26
C ILE A 355 63.59 34.83 -6.74
N GLN A 356 63.69 36.12 -6.41
CA GLN A 356 64.72 36.99 -6.96
C GLN A 356 66.12 36.79 -6.35
N ASP A 357 66.19 36.16 -5.17
CA ASP A 357 67.47 35.83 -4.54
C ASP A 357 68.10 34.57 -5.16
N SER A 358 69.42 34.42 -5.04
CA SER A 358 70.16 33.26 -5.61
C SER A 358 70.37 32.11 -4.62
N TYR A 359 69.75 32.17 -3.44
CA TYR A 359 69.96 31.24 -2.33
C TYR A 359 68.71 30.40 -2.03
N SER A 360 67.52 30.84 -2.43
CA SER A 360 66.25 30.13 -2.31
C SER A 360 66.09 29.12 -3.45
N ASP A 361 65.62 27.92 -3.10
CA ASP A 361 65.39 26.79 -4.01
C ASP A 361 64.06 26.12 -3.63
N LEU A 362 62.98 26.89 -3.68
CA LEU A 362 61.64 26.41 -3.33
C LEU A 362 61.08 25.56 -4.49
N ASP A 363 61.36 24.26 -4.45
CA ASP A 363 60.93 23.31 -5.48
C ASP A 363 59.69 22.49 -5.08
N TRP A 364 58.56 22.72 -5.74
CA TRP A 364 57.29 22.01 -5.51
C TRP A 364 57.27 20.59 -6.07
N GLY A 365 58.31 20.17 -6.78
CA GLY A 365 58.40 18.86 -7.39
C GLY A 365 57.56 18.76 -8.66
N THR A 366 57.37 17.54 -9.15
CA THR A 366 56.51 17.25 -10.29
C THR A 366 55.13 16.82 -9.82
N PHE A 367 54.09 17.27 -10.52
CA PHE A 367 52.74 16.76 -10.30
C PHE A 367 52.48 15.52 -11.16
N SER A 368 51.90 14.48 -10.57
CA SER A 368 51.55 13.24 -11.26
C SER A 368 50.07 12.93 -11.14
N SER A 369 49.47 12.44 -12.23
CA SER A 369 48.05 12.05 -12.28
C SER A 369 47.71 10.96 -11.27
N LEU A 370 46.62 11.15 -10.55
CA LEU A 370 45.97 10.19 -9.66
C LEU A 370 44.68 9.69 -10.31
N GLY A 371 44.55 8.37 -10.44
CA GLY A 371 43.38 7.76 -11.09
C GLY A 371 42.09 7.90 -10.29
N THR A 372 42.14 7.73 -8.97
CA THR A 372 40.99 7.98 -8.08
C THR A 372 41.50 8.60 -6.80
N VAL A 373 41.16 9.87 -6.59
CA VAL A 373 41.41 10.61 -5.35
C VAL A 373 40.33 10.28 -4.33
N ARG A 374 39.06 10.28 -4.77
CA ARG A 374 37.92 9.95 -3.93
C ARG A 374 36.90 9.15 -4.72
N LYS A 375 36.41 8.07 -4.12
CA LYS A 375 35.23 7.39 -4.62
C LYS A 375 33.98 8.17 -4.26
N ARG A 376 33.25 8.62 -5.28
CA ARG A 376 31.91 9.21 -5.09
C ARG A 376 30.90 8.09 -4.90
N GLN A 377 30.98 7.05 -5.73
CA GLN A 377 30.17 5.84 -5.63
C GLN A 377 30.97 4.72 -4.97
N LEU A 378 30.70 4.47 -3.69
CA LEU A 378 31.33 3.39 -2.91
C LEU A 378 30.84 2.01 -3.35
N VAL A 379 29.54 1.91 -3.68
CA VAL A 379 28.89 0.72 -4.23
C VAL A 379 27.90 1.16 -5.29
N ALA A 380 27.95 0.54 -6.47
CA ALA A 380 26.96 0.79 -7.52
C ALA A 380 25.64 0.08 -7.21
N GLY A 381 24.53 0.73 -7.57
CA GLY A 381 23.25 0.03 -7.71
C GLY A 381 23.39 -0.96 -8.86
N GLN A 382 23.00 -2.21 -8.64
CA GLN A 382 23.04 -3.24 -9.68
C GLN A 382 21.87 -4.19 -9.48
N ASP A 383 21.29 -4.65 -10.58
CA ASP A 383 20.29 -5.71 -10.59
C ASP A 383 20.90 -7.10 -10.39
N ALA A 384 20.13 -8.00 -9.79
CA ALA A 384 20.42 -9.41 -9.79
C ALA A 384 20.27 -9.97 -11.22
N SER A 385 21.21 -10.83 -11.62
CA SER A 385 21.12 -11.60 -12.86
C SER A 385 21.20 -13.08 -12.51
N LEU A 386 20.21 -13.84 -12.98
CA LEU A 386 20.12 -15.27 -12.81
C LEU A 386 19.56 -15.92 -14.07
N THR A 387 19.75 -17.22 -14.21
CA THR A 387 19.00 -18.03 -15.19
C THR A 387 18.06 -18.98 -14.47
N VAL A 388 16.85 -19.14 -15.00
CA VAL A 388 15.89 -20.17 -14.61
C VAL A 388 15.60 -21.01 -15.85
N ASP A 389 15.96 -22.30 -15.82
CA ASP A 389 15.90 -23.21 -16.96
C ASP A 389 16.58 -22.69 -18.23
N GLY A 390 17.69 -21.96 -18.04
CA GLY A 390 18.49 -21.38 -19.10
C GLY A 390 17.98 -20.05 -19.66
N VAL A 391 16.85 -19.54 -19.16
CA VAL A 391 16.33 -18.20 -19.51
C VAL A 391 16.95 -17.18 -18.57
N GLU A 392 17.59 -16.15 -19.11
CA GLU A 392 18.16 -15.05 -18.34
C GLU A 392 17.06 -14.14 -17.80
N ILE A 393 17.20 -13.78 -16.53
CA ILE A 393 16.26 -12.96 -15.77
C ILE A 393 17.08 -11.90 -15.04
N THR A 394 16.58 -10.67 -15.11
CA THR A 394 17.13 -9.53 -14.39
C THR A 394 16.08 -9.00 -13.42
N LYS A 395 16.48 -8.73 -12.17
CA LYS A 395 15.60 -8.21 -11.12
C LYS A 395 16.32 -7.18 -10.27
N SER A 396 15.64 -6.08 -9.97
CA SER A 396 16.14 -5.06 -9.04
C SER A 396 16.25 -5.56 -7.60
N SER A 397 15.46 -6.58 -7.22
CA SER A 397 15.45 -7.16 -5.88
C SER A 397 16.11 -8.54 -5.82
N ASN A 398 16.72 -8.84 -4.67
CA ASN A 398 17.15 -10.19 -4.31
C ASN A 398 15.98 -11.08 -3.83
N SER A 399 14.79 -10.51 -3.59
CA SER A 399 13.56 -11.26 -3.31
C SER A 399 12.67 -11.24 -4.55
N ILE A 400 12.54 -12.39 -5.21
CA ILE A 400 11.94 -12.54 -6.53
C ILE A 400 10.68 -13.40 -6.41
N THR A 401 9.51 -12.84 -6.67
CA THR A 401 8.20 -13.49 -6.43
C THR A 401 7.43 -13.85 -7.70
N ASP A 402 7.91 -13.40 -8.86
CA ASP A 402 7.14 -13.33 -10.11
C ASP A 402 7.75 -14.14 -11.26
N VAL A 403 8.78 -14.94 -10.96
CA VAL A 403 9.46 -15.77 -11.96
C VAL A 403 8.87 -17.16 -12.07
N ILE A 404 8.60 -17.81 -10.93
CA ILE A 404 7.90 -19.08 -10.87
C ILE A 404 6.58 -18.82 -10.13
N PRO A 405 5.41 -19.01 -10.78
CA PRO A 405 4.12 -18.75 -10.14
C PRO A 405 3.98 -19.45 -8.79
N GLY A 406 3.66 -18.67 -7.76
CA GLY A 406 3.51 -19.16 -6.39
C GLY A 406 4.82 -19.41 -5.64
N VAL A 407 5.98 -18.98 -6.16
CA VAL A 407 7.29 -19.19 -5.53
C VAL A 407 8.01 -17.86 -5.32
N THR A 408 8.59 -17.71 -4.13
CA THR A 408 9.53 -16.64 -3.82
C THR A 408 10.95 -17.20 -3.75
N LEU A 409 11.86 -16.63 -4.52
CA LEU A 409 13.30 -16.91 -4.47
C LEU A 409 14.01 -15.76 -3.77
N ASN A 410 14.81 -16.07 -2.75
CA ASN A 410 15.67 -15.10 -2.07
C ASN A 410 17.13 -15.39 -2.41
N LEU A 411 17.76 -14.50 -3.17
CA LEU A 411 19.16 -14.61 -3.58
C LEU A 411 20.06 -14.15 -2.43
N LEU A 412 20.98 -15.03 -2.03
CA LEU A 412 21.87 -14.78 -0.88
C LEU A 412 23.32 -14.54 -1.32
N ASN A 413 23.74 -15.15 -2.43
CA ASN A 413 25.08 -15.03 -3.01
C ASN A 413 25.04 -15.45 -4.48
N ALA A 414 26.02 -15.00 -5.27
CA ALA A 414 26.18 -15.37 -6.68
C ALA A 414 27.37 -16.32 -6.90
N ASP A 415 27.20 -17.26 -7.81
CA ASP A 415 28.25 -18.13 -8.35
C ASP A 415 27.80 -18.66 -9.71
N SER A 416 28.31 -18.04 -10.78
CA SER A 416 27.97 -18.39 -12.16
C SER A 416 28.50 -19.77 -12.59
N GLY A 417 29.30 -20.46 -11.76
CA GLY A 417 29.73 -21.83 -12.00
C GLY A 417 28.80 -22.91 -11.44
N THR A 418 27.86 -22.54 -10.55
CA THR A 418 27.05 -23.50 -9.80
C THR A 418 25.59 -23.50 -10.29
N THR A 419 25.08 -24.68 -10.66
CA THR A 419 23.66 -24.91 -10.96
C THR A 419 22.96 -25.50 -9.75
N ILE A 420 21.86 -24.88 -9.34
CA ILE A 420 20.99 -25.30 -8.24
C ILE A 420 19.75 -25.95 -8.83
N THR A 421 19.35 -27.10 -8.30
CA THR A 421 18.07 -27.74 -8.67
C THR A 421 17.04 -27.43 -7.58
N LEU A 422 15.99 -26.67 -7.93
CA LEU A 422 14.84 -26.41 -7.08
C LEU A 422 13.74 -27.43 -7.41
N ASN A 423 13.37 -28.26 -6.44
CA ASN A 423 12.23 -29.17 -6.55
C ASN A 423 11.07 -28.60 -5.73
N ILE A 424 9.93 -28.45 -6.40
CA ILE A 424 8.66 -28.09 -5.79
C ILE A 424 7.83 -29.36 -5.78
N ASP A 425 7.46 -29.81 -4.59
CA ASP A 425 6.69 -31.02 -4.37
C ASP A 425 5.47 -30.73 -3.51
N ARG A 426 4.53 -31.68 -3.50
CA ARG A 426 3.37 -31.61 -2.61
C ARG A 426 3.79 -31.96 -1.19
N ASP A 427 3.30 -31.20 -0.22
CA ASP A 427 3.51 -31.48 1.20
C ASP A 427 2.64 -32.66 1.67
N ILE A 428 3.10 -33.87 1.34
CA ILE A 428 2.39 -35.11 1.70
C ILE A 428 2.36 -35.31 3.22
N ASP A 429 3.42 -34.89 3.92
CA ASP A 429 3.48 -35.03 5.37
C ASP A 429 2.46 -34.11 6.05
N GLY A 430 2.33 -32.85 5.61
CA GLY A 430 1.27 -31.96 6.10
C GLY A 430 -0.16 -32.48 5.84
N ILE A 431 -0.37 -33.26 4.77
CA ILE A 431 -1.66 -33.93 4.52
C ILE A 431 -1.85 -35.13 5.47
N MET A 432 -0.82 -35.95 5.65
CA MET A 432 -0.84 -37.09 6.57
C MET A 432 -1.13 -36.66 8.01
N ASP A 433 -0.59 -35.52 8.44
CA ASP A 433 -0.85 -34.96 9.77
C ASP A 433 -2.32 -34.56 9.96
N LYS A 434 -2.94 -33.94 8.93
CA LYS A 434 -4.37 -33.59 8.95
C LYS A 434 -5.27 -34.83 8.97
N ILE A 435 -4.95 -35.85 8.18
CA ILE A 435 -5.68 -37.12 8.19
C ILE A 435 -5.55 -37.80 9.55
N SER A 436 -4.34 -37.81 10.13
CA SER A 436 -4.11 -38.39 11.47
C SER A 436 -4.93 -37.66 12.53
N SER A 437 -4.99 -36.32 12.47
CA SER A 437 -5.80 -35.51 13.39
C SER A 437 -7.29 -35.83 13.29
N PHE A 438 -7.80 -36.06 12.07
CA PHE A 438 -9.17 -36.52 11.86
C PHE A 438 -9.42 -37.92 12.45
N VAL A 439 -8.51 -38.87 12.20
CA VAL A 439 -8.58 -40.24 12.75
C VAL A 439 -8.57 -40.22 14.28
N ASP A 440 -7.71 -39.42 14.89
CA ASP A 440 -7.61 -39.28 16.35
C ASP A 440 -8.89 -38.71 16.95
N ALA A 441 -9.44 -37.63 16.36
CA ALA A 441 -10.69 -37.02 16.82
C ALA A 441 -11.88 -37.98 16.72
N TYR A 442 -11.97 -38.74 15.62
CA TYR A 442 -12.99 -39.78 15.47
C TYR A 442 -12.81 -40.88 16.54
N ASN A 443 -11.58 -41.35 16.74
CA ASN A 443 -11.27 -42.40 17.69
C ASN A 443 -11.55 -42.00 19.14
N GLU A 444 -11.40 -40.73 19.49
CA GLU A 444 -11.81 -40.20 20.79
C GLU A 444 -13.32 -40.38 21.01
N VAL A 445 -14.14 -40.01 20.02
CA VAL A 445 -15.61 -40.20 20.07
C VAL A 445 -15.97 -41.69 20.10
N ALA A 446 -15.35 -42.52 19.26
CA ALA A 446 -15.58 -43.95 19.22
C ALA A 446 -15.24 -44.62 20.56
N THR A 447 -14.12 -44.24 21.17
CA THR A 447 -13.68 -44.72 22.50
C THR A 447 -14.67 -44.30 23.58
N TYR A 448 -15.10 -43.03 23.58
CA TYR A 448 -16.10 -42.55 24.53
C TYR A 448 -17.40 -43.37 24.46
N ILE A 449 -17.91 -43.63 23.25
CA ILE A 449 -19.13 -44.43 23.06
C ILE A 449 -18.90 -45.87 23.54
N HIS A 450 -17.79 -46.49 23.15
CA HIS A 450 -17.43 -47.84 23.57
C HIS A 450 -17.38 -47.97 25.10
N ASP A 451 -16.70 -47.04 25.77
CA ASP A 451 -16.55 -47.05 27.23
C ASP A 451 -17.92 -46.93 27.93
N GLN A 452 -18.81 -46.07 27.43
CA GLN A 452 -20.19 -45.96 27.93
C GLN A 452 -21.01 -47.24 27.74
N GLN A 453 -20.73 -48.03 26.70
CA GLN A 453 -21.46 -49.25 26.36
C GLN A 453 -20.80 -50.55 26.85
N SER A 454 -19.59 -50.47 27.40
CA SER A 454 -18.86 -51.63 27.90
C SER A 454 -19.48 -52.22 29.17
N TYR A 455 -19.24 -53.51 29.43
CA TYR A 455 -19.61 -54.18 30.68
C TYR A 455 -18.35 -54.73 31.35
N ASP A 456 -18.08 -54.31 32.57
CA ASP A 456 -16.96 -54.82 33.36
C ASP A 456 -17.36 -56.16 33.98
N GLU A 457 -16.93 -57.26 33.34
CA GLU A 457 -17.23 -58.62 33.80
C GLU A 457 -16.65 -58.94 35.19
N GLU A 458 -15.55 -58.28 35.57
CA GLU A 458 -14.87 -58.53 36.86
C GLU A 458 -15.62 -57.84 38.00
N LYS A 459 -16.13 -56.62 37.77
CA LYS A 459 -16.95 -55.88 38.75
C LYS A 459 -18.43 -56.21 38.67
N GLN A 460 -18.88 -56.89 37.61
CA GLN A 460 -20.28 -57.12 37.28
C GLN A 460 -21.10 -55.83 37.13
N GLU A 461 -20.48 -54.76 36.66
CA GLU A 461 -21.07 -53.41 36.58
C GLU A 461 -20.97 -52.82 35.16
N PRO A 462 -21.93 -51.98 34.74
CA PRO A 462 -21.82 -51.20 33.51
C PRO A 462 -20.61 -50.28 33.49
N GLY A 463 -19.97 -50.13 32.33
CA GLY A 463 -18.81 -49.24 32.13
C GLY A 463 -19.13 -47.75 32.20
N GLY A 464 -20.38 -47.36 31.90
CA GLY A 464 -20.84 -45.98 31.99
C GLY A 464 -22.32 -45.81 32.30
N ILE A 465 -22.71 -44.57 32.61
CA ILE A 465 -24.10 -44.22 32.97
C ILE A 465 -25.08 -44.38 31.80
N LEU A 466 -24.56 -44.36 30.56
CA LEU A 466 -25.34 -44.51 29.33
C LEU A 466 -25.34 -45.95 28.80
N PHE A 467 -24.98 -46.94 29.62
CA PHE A 467 -24.98 -48.34 29.21
C PHE A 467 -26.37 -48.79 28.75
N GLY A 468 -26.41 -49.40 27.56
CA GLY A 468 -27.66 -49.84 26.92
C GLY A 468 -28.48 -48.71 26.28
N ASP A 469 -27.98 -47.47 26.24
CA ASP A 469 -28.67 -46.39 25.54
C ASP A 469 -28.54 -46.55 24.01
N GLY A 470 -29.67 -46.68 23.33
CA GLY A 470 -29.72 -46.89 21.88
C GLY A 470 -29.34 -45.67 21.04
N THR A 471 -29.25 -44.47 21.63
CA THR A 471 -28.88 -43.23 20.93
C THR A 471 -27.40 -43.20 20.59
N LEU A 472 -26.53 -43.57 21.54
CA LEU A 472 -25.10 -43.69 21.30
C LEU A 472 -24.78 -44.78 20.27
N PHE A 473 -25.52 -45.91 20.31
CA PHE A 473 -25.38 -46.97 19.32
C PHE A 473 -25.81 -46.50 17.92
N SER A 474 -26.89 -45.72 17.83
CA SER A 474 -27.36 -45.15 16.57
C SER A 474 -26.35 -44.17 15.99
N ILE A 475 -25.78 -43.29 16.83
CA ILE A 475 -24.71 -42.36 16.45
C ILE A 475 -23.48 -43.12 15.95
N GLN A 476 -22.96 -44.09 16.71
CA GLN A 476 -21.80 -44.88 16.31
C GLN A 476 -22.05 -45.62 14.99
N SER A 477 -23.24 -46.22 14.83
CA SER A 477 -23.60 -46.92 13.60
C SER A 477 -23.71 -45.98 12.40
N GLN A 478 -24.20 -44.76 12.58
CA GLN A 478 -24.34 -43.77 11.50
C GLN A 478 -22.97 -43.21 11.09
N LEU A 479 -22.14 -42.84 12.05
CA LEU A 479 -20.77 -42.36 11.79
C LEU A 479 -19.92 -43.45 11.14
N SER A 480 -19.98 -44.69 11.64
CA SER A 480 -19.20 -45.81 11.08
C SER A 480 -19.69 -46.21 9.69
N SER A 481 -21.00 -46.17 9.42
CA SER A 481 -21.55 -46.43 8.08
C SER A 481 -21.03 -45.43 7.05
N THR A 482 -21.00 -44.14 7.42
CA THR A 482 -20.52 -43.06 6.53
C THR A 482 -19.06 -43.26 6.12
N LEU A 483 -18.22 -43.83 6.99
CA LEU A 483 -16.79 -44.06 6.70
C LEU A 483 -16.51 -45.25 5.76
N ILE A 484 -17.45 -46.20 5.67
CA ILE A 484 -17.32 -47.40 4.83
C ILE A 484 -18.12 -47.32 3.53
N GLU A 485 -18.86 -46.23 3.33
CA GLU A 485 -19.63 -45.98 2.12
C GLU A 485 -18.70 -45.72 0.93
N SER A 486 -19.11 -46.23 -0.24
CA SER A 486 -18.41 -45.95 -1.49
C SER A 486 -18.78 -44.56 -1.98
N ILE A 487 -17.79 -43.69 -2.12
CA ILE A 487 -17.95 -42.34 -2.64
C ILE A 487 -18.18 -42.39 -4.15
N TRP A 488 -19.34 -41.86 -4.55
CA TRP A 488 -19.69 -41.71 -5.95
C TRP A 488 -18.75 -40.70 -6.62
N GLY A 489 -18.34 -40.97 -7.86
CA GLY A 489 -17.51 -40.04 -8.63
C GLY A 489 -16.01 -40.19 -8.41
N VAL A 490 -15.58 -40.99 -7.43
CA VAL A 490 -14.19 -41.43 -7.27
C VAL A 490 -13.96 -42.74 -8.04
N ALA A 491 -12.74 -42.96 -8.53
CA ALA A 491 -12.39 -44.22 -9.18
C ALA A 491 -12.62 -45.42 -8.23
N SER A 492 -13.07 -46.56 -8.77
CA SER A 492 -13.47 -47.73 -7.96
C SER A 492 -12.39 -48.26 -7.03
N ASP A 493 -11.13 -48.10 -7.40
CA ASP A 493 -9.99 -48.58 -6.63
C ASP A 493 -9.65 -47.65 -5.45
N PHE A 494 -10.33 -46.50 -5.36
CA PHE A 494 -10.10 -45.44 -4.36
C PHE A 494 -11.41 -44.97 -3.70
N SER A 495 -12.55 -45.62 -3.97
CA SER A 495 -13.85 -45.07 -3.61
C SER A 495 -14.24 -45.26 -2.14
N THR A 496 -13.43 -45.94 -1.32
CA THR A 496 -13.66 -46.07 0.13
C THR A 496 -12.38 -45.80 0.91
N LEU A 497 -12.50 -45.37 2.17
CA LEU A 497 -11.35 -45.14 3.05
C LEU A 497 -10.45 -46.38 3.21
N GLY A 498 -11.06 -47.56 3.31
CA GLY A 498 -10.32 -48.83 3.45
C GLY A 498 -9.38 -49.12 2.26
N LEU A 499 -9.79 -48.73 1.04
CA LEU A 499 -8.99 -48.94 -0.17
C LEU A 499 -7.76 -48.03 -0.24
N VAL A 500 -7.78 -46.89 0.46
CA VAL A 500 -6.63 -45.98 0.55
C VAL A 500 -5.80 -46.18 1.82
N GLY A 501 -6.09 -47.21 2.61
CA GLY A 501 -5.33 -47.57 3.80
C GLY A 501 -5.93 -47.10 5.14
N ILE A 502 -7.16 -46.59 5.18
CA ILE A 502 -7.82 -46.19 6.44
C ILE A 502 -8.92 -47.19 6.77
N ASN A 503 -8.67 -48.06 7.75
CA ASN A 503 -9.51 -49.20 8.07
C ASN A 503 -10.32 -48.97 9.35
N VAL A 504 -11.57 -49.44 9.35
CA VAL A 504 -12.43 -49.50 10.54
C VAL A 504 -12.34 -50.92 11.13
N ASP A 505 -12.09 -51.04 12.42
CA ASP A 505 -12.07 -52.34 13.12
C ASP A 505 -13.47 -52.79 13.58
N LYS A 506 -13.55 -53.85 14.43
CA LYS A 506 -14.83 -54.40 14.88
C LYS A 506 -15.49 -53.54 15.95
N GLU A 507 -14.69 -52.74 16.63
CA GLU A 507 -15.06 -51.84 17.70
C GLU A 507 -15.47 -50.46 17.15
N GLY A 508 -15.29 -50.24 15.84
CA GLY A 508 -15.61 -48.99 15.17
C GLY A 508 -14.53 -47.93 15.34
N GLN A 509 -13.28 -48.33 15.60
CA GLN A 509 -12.13 -47.43 15.63
C GLN A 509 -11.41 -47.43 14.27
N LEU A 510 -10.86 -46.28 13.90
CA LEU A 510 -10.07 -46.08 12.70
C LEU A 510 -8.59 -46.41 12.96
N SER A 511 -7.97 -47.06 11.98
CA SER A 511 -6.53 -47.32 11.90
C SER A 511 -6.00 -46.98 10.52
N THR A 512 -4.78 -46.43 10.46
CA THR A 512 -4.17 -45.97 9.20
C THR A 512 -2.96 -46.83 8.83
N ASP A 513 -2.99 -47.44 7.66
CA ASP A 513 -1.80 -47.94 6.96
C ASP A 513 -1.10 -46.77 6.28
N THR A 514 -0.12 -46.20 6.98
CA THR A 514 0.60 -44.99 6.56
C THR A 514 1.42 -45.18 5.31
N ASP A 515 1.87 -46.40 5.01
CA ASP A 515 2.68 -46.68 3.82
C ASP A 515 1.80 -46.70 2.57
N THR A 516 0.65 -47.40 2.65
CA THR A 516 -0.34 -47.44 1.57
C THR A 516 -0.90 -46.06 1.27
N LEU A 517 -1.34 -45.33 2.32
CA LEU A 517 -1.91 -43.99 2.16
C LEU A 517 -0.90 -43.00 1.57
N ARG A 518 0.34 -42.99 2.06
CA ARG A 518 1.41 -42.13 1.54
C ARG A 518 1.72 -42.46 0.08
N GLY A 519 1.74 -43.75 -0.29
CA GLY A 519 1.92 -44.19 -1.68
C GLY A 519 0.85 -43.61 -2.62
N TYR A 520 -0.42 -43.68 -2.23
CA TYR A 520 -1.51 -43.14 -3.05
C TYR A 520 -1.56 -41.60 -3.06
N LEU A 521 -1.20 -40.93 -1.98
CA LEU A 521 -1.06 -39.47 -1.97
C LEU A 521 0.03 -38.98 -2.94
N GLN A 522 1.03 -39.82 -3.25
CA GLN A 522 2.06 -39.52 -4.25
C GLN A 522 1.59 -39.81 -5.69
N THR A 523 0.94 -40.95 -5.95
CA THR A 523 0.63 -41.40 -7.32
C THR A 523 -0.78 -41.07 -7.79
N ASN A 524 -1.74 -40.95 -6.87
CA ASN A 524 -3.19 -40.87 -7.13
C ASN A 524 -3.85 -39.76 -6.30
N PHE A 525 -3.13 -38.65 -6.10
CA PHE A 525 -3.58 -37.58 -5.22
C PHE A 525 -5.00 -37.10 -5.48
N ASN A 526 -5.39 -36.91 -6.75
CA ASN A 526 -6.72 -36.37 -7.06
C ASN A 526 -7.81 -37.34 -6.60
N ASP A 527 -7.63 -38.65 -6.80
CA ASP A 527 -8.57 -39.67 -6.33
C ASP A 527 -8.67 -39.67 -4.79
N VAL A 528 -7.53 -39.60 -4.09
CA VAL A 528 -7.51 -39.48 -2.62
C VAL A 528 -8.14 -38.17 -2.16
N ARG A 529 -7.90 -37.04 -2.85
CA ARG A 529 -8.52 -35.76 -2.54
C ARG A 529 -10.04 -35.84 -2.69
N TYR A 530 -10.53 -36.36 -3.82
CA TYR A 530 -11.96 -36.50 -4.08
C TYR A 530 -12.64 -37.47 -3.12
N LEU A 531 -11.91 -38.49 -2.63
CA LEU A 531 -12.39 -39.37 -1.57
C LEU A 531 -12.66 -38.60 -0.28
N PHE A 532 -11.85 -37.60 0.07
CA PHE A 532 -12.03 -36.85 1.32
C PHE A 532 -12.93 -35.62 1.18
N THR A 533 -12.73 -34.80 0.15
CA THR A 533 -13.32 -33.46 0.04
C THR A 533 -14.46 -33.43 -0.98
N ALA A 534 -15.41 -32.49 -0.81
CA ALA A 534 -16.34 -32.15 -1.87
C ALA A 534 -15.61 -31.58 -3.10
N SER A 535 -16.04 -31.93 -4.30
CA SER A 535 -15.43 -31.43 -5.54
C SER A 535 -16.41 -31.38 -6.71
N GLY A 536 -16.36 -30.31 -7.49
CA GLY A 536 -16.97 -30.24 -8.82
C GLY A 536 -15.91 -30.31 -9.92
N ILE A 537 -16.11 -31.20 -10.88
CA ILE A 537 -15.27 -31.35 -12.08
C ILE A 537 -16.12 -30.99 -13.30
N THR A 538 -15.66 -30.04 -14.10
CA THR A 538 -16.38 -29.57 -15.28
C THR A 538 -15.86 -30.27 -16.54
N SER A 539 -16.72 -30.46 -17.54
CA SER A 539 -16.34 -31.10 -18.81
C SER A 539 -15.68 -30.16 -19.81
N ASN A 540 -15.74 -28.84 -19.59
CA ASN A 540 -15.25 -27.80 -20.50
C ASN A 540 -14.77 -26.57 -19.70
N GLY A 541 -13.83 -25.81 -20.26
CA GLY A 541 -13.21 -24.63 -19.63
C GLY A 541 -14.08 -23.37 -19.59
N THR A 542 -15.28 -23.39 -20.16
CA THR A 542 -16.28 -22.31 -20.01
C THR A 542 -17.16 -22.48 -18.78
N LEU A 543 -17.06 -23.62 -18.09
CA LEU A 543 -17.78 -23.92 -16.86
C LEU A 543 -16.81 -24.04 -15.70
N ASP A 544 -17.10 -23.31 -14.63
CA ASP A 544 -16.39 -23.43 -13.36
C ASP A 544 -17.36 -23.85 -12.26
N TYR A 545 -16.92 -24.78 -11.43
CA TYR A 545 -17.58 -25.08 -10.17
C TYR A 545 -17.18 -24.02 -9.13
N ILE A 546 -18.17 -23.41 -8.47
CA ILE A 546 -17.96 -22.33 -7.48
C ILE A 546 -18.22 -22.85 -6.06
N SER A 547 -19.42 -23.37 -5.80
CA SER A 547 -19.82 -23.79 -4.46
C SER A 547 -21.01 -24.75 -4.50
N HIS A 548 -21.40 -25.24 -3.33
CA HIS A 548 -22.55 -26.14 -3.13
C HIS A 548 -23.14 -25.93 -1.73
N SER A 549 -24.30 -26.53 -1.47
CA SER A 549 -24.94 -26.56 -0.15
C SER A 549 -25.01 -27.98 0.42
N ARG A 550 -25.47 -28.10 1.69
CA ARG A 550 -25.76 -29.39 2.33
C ARG A 550 -26.94 -30.16 1.74
N ASP A 551 -27.69 -29.54 0.84
CA ASP A 551 -28.79 -30.16 0.11
C ASP A 551 -28.37 -30.62 -1.29
N THR A 552 -27.22 -30.15 -1.79
CA THR A 552 -26.68 -30.63 -3.07
C THR A 552 -26.31 -32.11 -2.97
N VAL A 553 -26.84 -32.91 -3.89
CA VAL A 553 -26.60 -34.35 -3.97
C VAL A 553 -25.38 -34.62 -4.86
N ALA A 554 -24.64 -35.71 -4.63
CA ALA A 554 -23.57 -36.10 -5.55
C ALA A 554 -24.15 -36.65 -6.88
N GLY A 555 -23.57 -36.24 -8.00
CA GLY A 555 -24.09 -36.61 -9.32
C GLY A 555 -23.36 -35.97 -10.49
N GLU A 556 -23.70 -36.41 -11.70
CA GLU A 556 -23.28 -35.77 -12.95
C GLU A 556 -24.48 -35.01 -13.54
N TYR A 557 -24.27 -33.72 -13.80
CA TYR A 557 -25.32 -32.78 -14.13
C TYR A 557 -25.03 -32.09 -15.45
N THR A 558 -25.90 -32.22 -16.44
CA THR A 558 -25.82 -31.46 -17.69
C THR A 558 -26.22 -30.01 -17.47
N VAL A 559 -25.42 -29.06 -17.93
CA VAL A 559 -25.74 -27.63 -17.86
C VAL A 559 -26.31 -27.17 -19.19
N ASN A 560 -27.54 -26.67 -19.17
CA ASN A 560 -28.21 -26.11 -20.34
C ASN A 560 -28.44 -24.62 -20.15
N ILE A 561 -27.91 -23.78 -21.04
CA ILE A 561 -28.03 -22.33 -21.00
C ILE A 561 -29.10 -21.89 -21.99
N THR A 562 -30.12 -21.20 -21.51
CA THR A 562 -31.19 -20.64 -22.35
C THR A 562 -30.97 -19.16 -22.68
N GLN A 563 -30.17 -18.46 -21.86
CA GLN A 563 -29.76 -17.08 -22.05
C GLN A 563 -28.34 -16.88 -21.54
N ILE A 564 -27.48 -16.24 -22.34
CA ILE A 564 -26.13 -15.87 -21.90
C ILE A 564 -26.15 -14.59 -21.07
N ALA A 565 -25.20 -14.46 -20.15
CA ALA A 565 -25.01 -13.21 -19.44
C ALA A 565 -24.47 -12.13 -20.39
N THR A 566 -24.94 -10.89 -20.25
CA THR A 566 -24.39 -9.73 -20.98
C THR A 566 -24.05 -8.61 -20.01
N LYS A 567 -23.08 -7.79 -20.39
CA LYS A 567 -22.80 -6.51 -19.72
C LYS A 567 -23.79 -5.45 -20.20
N SER A 568 -24.00 -4.42 -19.39
CA SER A 568 -24.59 -3.17 -19.88
C SER A 568 -23.56 -2.44 -20.72
N SER A 569 -23.92 -2.07 -21.96
CA SER A 569 -22.99 -1.40 -22.87
C SER A 569 -23.72 -0.55 -23.89
N THR A 570 -23.06 0.51 -24.34
CA THR A 570 -23.49 1.36 -25.45
C THR A 570 -22.30 1.74 -26.33
N THR A 571 -22.57 2.10 -27.58
CA THR A 571 -21.59 2.58 -28.55
C THR A 571 -22.02 3.98 -28.99
N SER A 572 -21.07 4.90 -29.17
CA SER A 572 -21.36 6.25 -29.66
C SER A 572 -21.97 6.22 -31.06
N ASP A 573 -22.84 7.19 -31.35
CA ASP A 573 -23.45 7.37 -32.68
C ASP A 573 -22.44 7.94 -33.69
N THR A 574 -21.54 8.81 -33.20
CA THR A 574 -20.54 9.51 -34.00
C THR A 574 -19.18 8.85 -33.88
N ALA A 575 -18.53 8.61 -35.02
CA ALA A 575 -17.14 8.17 -35.09
C ALA A 575 -16.17 9.37 -35.01
N VAL A 576 -15.15 9.28 -34.16
CA VAL A 576 -14.08 10.30 -34.04
C VAL A 576 -12.96 9.96 -35.03
N SER A 577 -13.12 10.37 -36.29
CA SER A 577 -12.21 9.95 -37.38
C SER A 577 -10.82 10.59 -37.35
N SER A 578 -10.67 11.74 -36.69
CA SER A 578 -9.38 12.41 -36.50
C SER A 578 -9.30 13.04 -35.12
N THR A 579 -10.15 14.03 -34.85
CA THR A 579 -10.26 14.74 -33.57
C THR A 579 -11.73 15.02 -33.27
N LEU A 580 -12.06 15.35 -32.02
CA LEU A 580 -13.42 15.62 -31.56
C LEU A 580 -14.06 16.84 -32.26
N GLY A 581 -13.26 17.85 -32.59
CA GLY A 581 -13.64 19.02 -33.38
C GLY A 581 -14.28 20.18 -32.59
N SER A 582 -14.74 19.94 -31.37
CA SER A 582 -15.21 20.97 -30.42
C SER A 582 -15.04 20.44 -28.99
N ASP A 583 -14.99 21.33 -28.00
CA ASP A 583 -14.90 20.94 -26.60
C ASP A 583 -16.24 20.36 -26.12
N GLU A 584 -16.17 19.38 -25.23
CA GLU A 584 -17.32 18.61 -24.72
C GLU A 584 -17.07 18.25 -23.25
N THR A 585 -18.15 18.05 -22.48
CA THR A 585 -18.08 17.47 -21.15
C THR A 585 -19.04 16.30 -21.08
N ILE A 586 -18.51 15.12 -20.81
CA ILE A 586 -19.27 13.90 -20.64
C ILE A 586 -19.46 13.66 -19.14
N THR A 587 -20.69 13.44 -18.71
CA THR A 587 -21.00 13.01 -17.35
C THR A 587 -21.51 11.57 -17.38
N ILE A 588 -20.85 10.66 -16.68
CA ILE A 588 -21.24 9.25 -16.54
C ILE A 588 -21.67 9.03 -15.10
N THR A 589 -22.88 8.50 -14.90
CA THR A 589 -23.42 8.21 -13.56
C THR A 589 -23.80 6.75 -13.44
N ASP A 590 -23.25 6.07 -12.43
CA ASP A 590 -23.58 4.69 -12.04
C ASP A 590 -23.97 4.65 -10.55
N GLY A 591 -25.27 4.45 -10.29
CA GLY A 591 -25.83 4.58 -8.95
C GLY A 591 -25.58 5.98 -8.36
N ASP A 592 -24.87 6.03 -7.23
CA ASP A 592 -24.49 7.28 -6.55
C ASP A 592 -23.14 7.83 -7.03
N LYS A 593 -22.42 7.13 -7.93
CA LYS A 593 -21.11 7.57 -8.44
C LYS A 593 -21.30 8.41 -9.71
N THR A 594 -20.77 9.62 -9.72
CA THR A 594 -20.77 10.49 -10.92
C THR A 594 -19.34 10.87 -11.31
N ALA A 595 -19.00 10.64 -12.58
CA ALA A 595 -17.74 10.99 -13.20
C ALA A 595 -17.97 12.07 -14.27
N THR A 596 -17.18 13.13 -14.25
CA THR A 596 -17.30 14.25 -15.20
C THR A 596 -16.00 14.40 -15.96
N ILE A 597 -16.04 14.16 -17.27
CA ILE A 597 -14.90 14.10 -18.17
C ILE A 597 -14.93 15.32 -19.08
N SER A 598 -13.93 16.18 -19.00
CA SER A 598 -13.75 17.27 -19.98
C SER A 598 -12.91 16.79 -21.16
N LEU A 599 -13.45 16.96 -22.38
CA LEU A 599 -12.80 16.62 -23.64
C LEU A 599 -12.56 17.89 -24.47
N THR A 600 -11.41 17.98 -25.12
CA THR A 600 -11.06 19.13 -25.97
C THR A 600 -11.17 18.83 -27.46
N SER A 601 -11.37 19.86 -28.26
CA SER A 601 -11.59 19.77 -29.72
C SER A 601 -10.48 19.05 -30.52
N ASP A 602 -9.26 18.99 -29.98
CA ASP A 602 -8.10 18.36 -30.59
C ASP A 602 -7.88 16.89 -30.18
N MET A 603 -8.63 16.38 -29.19
CA MET A 603 -8.50 14.99 -28.74
C MET A 603 -8.88 14.00 -29.83
N THR A 604 -8.02 13.00 -30.04
CA THR A 604 -8.28 11.84 -30.89
C THR A 604 -9.13 10.80 -30.15
N ILE A 605 -9.63 9.77 -30.85
CA ILE A 605 -10.38 8.67 -30.22
C ILE A 605 -9.60 7.99 -29.09
N THR A 606 -8.27 7.87 -29.23
CA THR A 606 -7.40 7.28 -28.20
C THR A 606 -7.31 8.19 -26.99
N ASP A 607 -7.17 9.50 -27.20
CA ASP A 607 -7.12 10.47 -26.10
C ASP A 607 -8.45 10.50 -25.33
N ILE A 608 -9.58 10.42 -26.04
CA ILE A 608 -10.91 10.38 -25.42
C ILE A 608 -11.09 9.11 -24.58
N ILE A 609 -10.75 7.93 -25.11
CA ILE A 609 -10.85 6.68 -24.37
C ILE A 609 -9.96 6.73 -23.12
N ASN A 610 -8.75 7.25 -23.24
CA ASN A 610 -7.83 7.38 -22.13
C ASN A 610 -8.37 8.38 -21.09
N ALA A 611 -8.91 9.53 -21.51
CA ALA A 611 -9.50 10.52 -20.61
C ALA A 611 -10.69 9.94 -19.84
N ILE A 612 -11.59 9.22 -20.52
CA ILE A 612 -12.73 8.57 -19.88
C ILE A 612 -12.27 7.51 -18.88
N ASN A 613 -11.41 6.57 -19.30
CA ASN A 613 -10.93 5.52 -18.40
C ASN A 613 -10.14 6.10 -17.21
N THR A 614 -9.32 7.14 -17.44
CA THR A 614 -8.56 7.80 -16.37
C THR A 614 -9.49 8.38 -15.32
N GLU A 615 -10.56 9.05 -15.74
CA GLU A 615 -11.56 9.58 -14.80
C GLU A 615 -12.33 8.45 -14.12
N LEU A 616 -12.80 7.43 -14.85
CA LEU A 616 -13.57 6.32 -14.27
C LEU A 616 -12.75 5.49 -13.26
N ASP A 617 -11.45 5.30 -13.49
CA ASP A 617 -10.53 4.61 -12.59
C ASP A 617 -10.09 5.46 -11.38
N SER A 618 -10.36 6.77 -11.39
CA SER A 618 -9.95 7.67 -10.33
C SER A 618 -10.78 7.51 -9.06
N THR A 619 -10.13 7.66 -7.91
CA THR A 619 -10.76 7.74 -6.59
C THR A 619 -10.60 9.15 -6.05
N TYR A 620 -11.67 9.72 -5.49
CA TYR A 620 -11.66 11.08 -4.94
C TYR A 620 -12.03 11.08 -3.45
N THR A 621 -11.36 11.95 -2.68
CA THR A 621 -11.79 12.36 -1.33
C THR A 621 -12.87 13.43 -1.44
N GLU A 622 -13.86 13.40 -0.55
CA GLU A 622 -14.87 14.46 -0.51
C GLU A 622 -14.29 15.78 0.01
N ARG A 623 -14.54 16.85 -0.74
CA ARG A 623 -14.10 18.20 -0.45
C ARG A 623 -15.27 19.18 -0.58
N LEU A 624 -15.67 19.74 0.56
CA LEU A 624 -16.68 20.78 0.64
C LEU A 624 -16.01 22.15 0.66
N VAL A 625 -16.55 23.10 -0.10
CA VAL A 625 -16.01 24.46 -0.18
C VAL A 625 -17.13 25.46 0.09
N GLY A 626 -16.86 26.47 0.91
CA GLY A 626 -17.77 27.60 1.13
C GLY A 626 -18.02 28.39 -0.15
N SER A 627 -19.22 28.93 -0.32
CA SER A 627 -19.57 29.72 -1.52
C SER A 627 -19.11 31.17 -1.43
N GLU A 628 -18.85 31.69 -0.24
CA GLU A 628 -18.50 33.10 -0.03
C GLU A 628 -17.03 33.27 0.38
N SER A 629 -16.37 34.24 -0.28
CA SER A 629 -15.01 34.67 0.04
C SER A 629 -15.01 35.73 1.15
N LEU A 630 -14.12 35.56 2.12
CA LEU A 630 -13.89 36.51 3.20
C LEU A 630 -12.51 37.17 3.08
N TYR A 631 -12.44 38.43 3.50
CA TYR A 631 -11.26 39.29 3.35
C TYR A 631 -10.76 39.81 4.70
N ALA A 632 -9.46 40.04 4.78
CA ALA A 632 -8.77 40.62 5.93
C ALA A 632 -8.75 42.17 5.89
N ASP A 633 -9.26 42.78 4.82
CA ASP A 633 -9.31 44.22 4.63
C ASP A 633 -10.56 44.71 3.88
N SER A 634 -10.95 45.98 4.12
CA SER A 634 -12.11 46.58 3.45
C SER A 634 -11.91 46.82 1.94
N SER A 635 -10.67 46.74 1.46
CA SER A 635 -10.34 46.90 0.04
C SER A 635 -10.38 45.58 -0.75
N GLN A 636 -10.60 44.45 -0.07
CA GLN A 636 -10.63 43.11 -0.63
C GLN A 636 -9.33 42.72 -1.34
N SER A 637 -8.22 43.30 -0.90
CA SER A 637 -6.89 43.03 -1.46
C SER A 637 -6.21 41.86 -0.76
N GLN A 638 -6.67 41.50 0.44
CA GLN A 638 -6.16 40.39 1.23
C GLN A 638 -7.31 39.48 1.65
N VAL A 639 -7.24 38.20 1.28
CA VAL A 639 -8.18 37.18 1.78
C VAL A 639 -7.85 36.83 3.24
N ILE A 640 -8.83 36.33 3.99
CA ILE A 640 -8.54 35.82 5.34
C ILE A 640 -7.61 34.60 5.28
N THR A 641 -6.91 34.35 6.38
CA THR A 641 -6.15 33.11 6.62
C THR A 641 -6.59 32.54 7.98
N SER A 642 -6.10 31.35 8.35
CA SER A 642 -6.37 30.83 9.70
C SER A 642 -5.83 31.74 10.82
N SER A 643 -4.81 32.55 10.54
CA SER A 643 -4.22 33.49 11.49
C SER A 643 -4.94 34.85 11.58
N THR A 644 -5.92 35.11 10.72
CA THR A 644 -6.66 36.39 10.74
C THR A 644 -7.50 36.49 12.01
N THR A 645 -7.43 37.64 12.69
CA THR A 645 -8.23 37.94 13.89
C THR A 645 -9.66 38.33 13.50
N TRP A 646 -10.62 38.05 14.38
CA TRP A 646 -12.04 38.23 14.10
C TRP A 646 -12.47 39.69 13.88
N ASP A 647 -11.75 40.65 14.47
CA ASP A 647 -11.98 42.09 14.28
C ASP A 647 -11.61 42.59 12.86
N SER A 648 -10.88 41.78 12.10
CA SER A 648 -10.32 42.14 10.79
C SER A 648 -11.03 41.45 9.63
N ILE A 649 -12.20 40.83 9.85
CA ILE A 649 -12.95 40.14 8.79
C ILE A 649 -13.89 41.10 8.07
N TYR A 650 -13.88 41.03 6.73
CA TYR A 650 -14.72 41.77 5.82
C TYR A 650 -15.37 40.83 4.79
N ASP A 651 -16.58 41.17 4.34
CA ASP A 651 -17.29 40.44 3.29
C ASP A 651 -16.80 40.84 1.87
N SER A 652 -17.36 40.19 0.86
CA SER A 652 -17.11 40.46 -0.57
C SER A 652 -17.58 41.84 -1.06
N SER A 653 -18.23 42.64 -0.21
CA SER A 653 -18.59 44.04 -0.47
C SER A 653 -17.66 45.05 0.23
N GLY A 654 -16.69 44.56 1.02
CA GLY A 654 -15.75 45.38 1.80
C GLY A 654 -16.34 45.88 3.11
N GLN A 655 -17.48 45.33 3.53
CA GLN A 655 -18.16 45.66 4.77
C GLN A 655 -17.61 44.77 5.90
N SER A 656 -17.30 45.38 7.05
CA SER A 656 -16.79 44.62 8.20
C SER A 656 -17.84 43.65 8.73
N ALA A 657 -17.42 42.42 9.08
CA ALA A 657 -18.26 41.41 9.73
C ALA A 657 -18.83 41.90 11.08
N GLY A 658 -18.15 42.87 11.73
CA GLY A 658 -18.65 43.56 12.92
C GLY A 658 -18.69 42.72 14.20
N LEU A 659 -17.91 41.63 14.25
CA LEU A 659 -17.87 40.66 15.35
C LEU A 659 -17.43 41.31 16.68
N GLN A 660 -17.93 40.77 17.79
CA GLN A 660 -17.73 41.25 19.16
C GLN A 660 -17.38 40.10 20.11
N ASP A 661 -16.73 40.43 21.23
CA ASP A 661 -16.45 39.49 22.31
C ASP A 661 -17.75 38.85 22.81
N GLY A 662 -17.79 37.52 22.84
CA GLY A 662 -18.95 36.71 23.21
C GLY A 662 -19.84 36.27 22.05
N ASP A 663 -19.61 36.76 20.82
CA ASP A 663 -20.30 36.23 19.64
C ASP A 663 -19.97 34.72 19.47
N THR A 664 -20.97 33.94 19.08
CA THR A 664 -20.86 32.48 18.96
C THR A 664 -21.25 32.03 17.57
N ILE A 665 -20.36 31.27 16.92
CA ILE A 665 -20.60 30.61 15.63
C ILE A 665 -20.99 29.17 15.94
N SER A 666 -22.16 28.74 15.46
CA SER A 666 -22.60 27.36 15.61
C SER A 666 -22.43 26.61 14.29
N PHE A 667 -22.30 25.29 14.33
CA PHE A 667 -22.24 24.49 13.12
C PHE A 667 -22.83 23.10 13.35
N THR A 668 -23.37 22.52 12.28
CA THR A 668 -23.94 21.18 12.24
C THR A 668 -23.53 20.48 10.95
N GLY A 669 -23.66 19.17 10.89
CA GLY A 669 -23.28 18.43 9.70
C GLY A 669 -23.37 16.92 9.91
N THR A 670 -22.71 16.18 9.03
CA THR A 670 -22.59 14.72 9.09
C THR A 670 -21.16 14.30 8.80
N THR A 671 -20.64 13.31 9.52
CA THR A 671 -19.39 12.62 9.19
C THR A 671 -19.52 11.82 7.89
N ARG A 672 -18.41 11.24 7.39
CA ARG A 672 -18.42 10.37 6.21
C ARG A 672 -19.43 9.21 6.28
N SER A 673 -19.72 8.72 7.49
CA SER A 673 -20.67 7.63 7.75
C SER A 673 -22.13 8.07 7.87
N GLY A 674 -22.40 9.37 7.71
CA GLY A 674 -23.72 9.97 7.90
C GLY A 674 -24.07 10.28 9.36
N SER A 675 -23.18 9.99 10.31
CA SER A 675 -23.41 10.30 11.73
C SER A 675 -23.41 11.82 11.95
N SER A 676 -24.46 12.36 12.60
CA SER A 676 -24.60 13.80 12.82
C SER A 676 -23.54 14.37 13.76
N ILE A 677 -23.07 15.58 13.46
CA ILE A 677 -22.21 16.39 14.32
C ILE A 677 -22.87 17.73 14.61
N SER A 678 -22.48 18.33 15.73
CA SER A 678 -22.83 19.70 16.07
C SER A 678 -21.78 20.28 17.01
N GLY A 679 -21.47 21.55 16.87
CA GLY A 679 -20.53 22.25 17.76
C GLY A 679 -20.75 23.75 17.74
N THR A 680 -20.02 24.43 18.62
CA THR A 680 -20.04 25.90 18.73
C THR A 680 -18.64 26.41 19.00
N TYR A 681 -18.29 27.55 18.43
CA TYR A 681 -17.09 28.31 18.75
C TYR A 681 -17.48 29.70 19.23
N THR A 682 -17.09 30.05 20.46
CA THR A 682 -17.32 31.38 21.04
C THR A 682 -16.06 32.21 20.94
N ILE A 683 -16.16 33.38 20.31
CA ILE A 683 -15.07 34.35 20.21
C ILE A 683 -14.93 35.03 21.57
N SER A 684 -13.82 34.80 22.27
CA SER A 684 -13.58 35.36 23.61
C SER A 684 -12.98 36.77 23.54
N ASP A 685 -12.12 37.02 22.56
CA ASP A 685 -11.53 38.34 22.28
C ASP A 685 -11.29 38.50 20.78
N VAL A 686 -12.03 39.40 20.13
CA VAL A 686 -11.96 39.61 18.67
C VAL A 686 -10.60 40.09 18.17
N THR A 687 -9.75 40.63 19.04
CA THR A 687 -8.44 41.19 18.68
C THR A 687 -7.29 40.19 18.83
N SER A 688 -7.53 39.05 19.49
CA SER A 688 -6.49 38.04 19.74
C SER A 688 -6.89 36.62 19.33
N ASP A 689 -8.18 36.28 19.38
CA ASP A 689 -8.68 35.04 18.81
C ASP A 689 -8.66 35.11 17.27
N THR A 690 -8.38 33.97 16.64
CA THR A 690 -8.22 33.86 15.19
C THR A 690 -9.17 32.83 14.60
N VAL A 691 -9.33 32.87 13.27
CA VAL A 691 -10.12 31.88 12.50
C VAL A 691 -9.68 30.44 12.79
N GLN A 692 -8.41 30.21 13.15
CA GLN A 692 -7.88 28.91 13.57
C GLN A 692 -8.69 28.29 14.73
N GLY A 693 -9.25 29.10 15.61
CA GLY A 693 -10.10 28.62 16.71
C GLY A 693 -11.36 27.91 16.20
N LEU A 694 -12.04 28.48 15.20
CA LEU A 694 -13.21 27.86 14.55
C LEU A 694 -12.79 26.61 13.77
N ILE A 695 -11.68 26.68 13.03
CA ILE A 695 -11.13 25.53 12.28
C ILE A 695 -10.91 24.33 13.21
N ASN A 696 -10.25 24.56 14.35
CA ASN A 696 -9.99 23.51 15.35
C ASN A 696 -11.30 22.97 15.93
N ALA A 697 -12.25 23.84 16.27
CA ALA A 697 -13.54 23.42 16.83
C ALA A 697 -14.32 22.54 15.85
N ILE A 698 -14.32 22.88 14.55
CA ILE A 698 -14.93 22.06 13.52
C ILE A 698 -14.19 20.72 13.43
N GLN A 699 -12.87 20.71 13.26
CA GLN A 699 -12.09 19.46 13.17
C GLN A 699 -12.30 18.51 14.37
N GLU A 700 -12.33 19.06 15.58
CA GLU A 700 -12.58 18.29 16.80
C GLU A 700 -13.99 17.67 16.80
N ALA A 701 -15.00 18.39 16.33
CA ALA A 701 -16.37 17.87 16.23
C ALA A 701 -16.50 16.71 15.23
N TYR A 702 -15.66 16.67 14.19
CA TYR A 702 -15.54 15.53 13.27
C TYR A 702 -14.57 14.45 13.77
N GLY A 703 -14.10 14.51 15.02
CA GLY A 703 -13.19 13.50 15.58
C GLY A 703 -11.83 13.45 14.88
N ASN A 704 -11.41 14.55 14.25
CA ASN A 704 -10.21 14.65 13.39
C ASN A 704 -10.25 13.78 12.12
N GLU A 705 -11.42 13.32 11.68
CA GLU A 705 -11.58 12.59 10.41
C GLU A 705 -11.47 13.48 9.17
N VAL A 706 -11.57 14.81 9.35
CA VAL A 706 -11.45 15.80 8.28
C VAL A 706 -10.28 16.75 8.51
N THR A 707 -9.84 17.41 7.45
CA THR A 707 -8.98 18.60 7.49
C THR A 707 -9.83 19.82 7.16
N VAL A 708 -9.72 20.88 7.96
CA VAL A 708 -10.43 22.15 7.71
C VAL A 708 -9.39 23.24 7.47
N CYS A 709 -9.57 24.05 6.45
CA CYS A 709 -8.68 25.16 6.15
C CYS A 709 -9.42 26.34 5.51
N ILE A 710 -8.69 27.43 5.25
CA ILE A 710 -9.12 28.51 4.38
C ILE A 710 -8.34 28.39 3.08
N ASP A 711 -9.03 28.39 1.94
CA ASP A 711 -8.38 28.34 0.62
C ASP A 711 -7.76 29.69 0.22
N SER A 712 -7.05 29.69 -0.91
CA SER A 712 -6.43 30.91 -1.46
C SER A 712 -7.43 32.00 -1.87
N SER A 713 -8.73 31.70 -1.88
CA SER A 713 -9.82 32.65 -2.14
C SER A 713 -10.52 33.11 -0.86
N GLY A 714 -10.01 32.76 0.33
CA GLY A 714 -10.59 33.17 1.61
C GLY A 714 -11.85 32.41 1.99
N ARG A 715 -12.08 31.23 1.42
CA ARG A 715 -13.28 30.40 1.67
C ARG A 715 -12.93 29.24 2.59
N ILE A 716 -13.87 28.85 3.43
CA ILE A 716 -13.69 27.65 4.26
C ILE A 716 -13.73 26.38 3.39
N VAL A 717 -12.80 25.45 3.64
CA VAL A 717 -12.74 24.17 2.96
C VAL A 717 -12.67 23.06 4.00
N VAL A 718 -13.46 22.01 3.79
CA VAL A 718 -13.45 20.79 4.59
C VAL A 718 -13.16 19.63 3.67
N THR A 719 -12.12 18.86 3.94
CA THR A 719 -11.73 17.69 3.14
C THR A 719 -11.71 16.44 4.02
N ASP A 720 -12.39 15.38 3.60
CA ASP A 720 -12.24 14.05 4.23
C ASP A 720 -10.79 13.58 4.06
N LYS A 721 -10.21 13.01 5.12
CA LYS A 721 -8.85 12.44 5.06
C LYS A 721 -8.80 11.10 4.35
N ASN A 722 -9.94 10.46 4.14
CA ASN A 722 -10.05 9.15 3.52
C ASN A 722 -10.77 9.25 2.18
N GLU A 723 -10.24 8.53 1.20
CA GLU A 723 -10.80 8.43 -0.14
C GLU A 723 -12.15 7.68 -0.19
N GLY A 724 -12.88 7.87 -1.29
CA GLY A 724 -14.10 7.14 -1.60
C GLY A 724 -15.38 7.86 -1.20
N ASN A 725 -16.49 7.13 -1.26
CA ASN A 725 -17.81 7.66 -0.96
C ASN A 725 -17.88 8.22 0.47
N SER A 726 -18.48 9.40 0.59
CA SER A 726 -18.64 10.09 1.87
C SER A 726 -20.01 10.76 1.92
N GLN A 727 -20.55 10.88 3.13
CA GLN A 727 -21.77 11.64 3.42
C GLN A 727 -21.43 12.90 4.21
N LEU A 728 -20.26 13.49 3.95
CA LEU A 728 -19.77 14.66 4.66
C LEU A 728 -20.67 15.85 4.33
N SER A 729 -21.15 16.52 5.36
CA SER A 729 -21.83 17.80 5.20
C SER A 729 -21.40 18.73 6.31
N LEU A 730 -21.36 20.03 6.02
CA LEU A 730 -21.16 21.09 7.01
C LEU A 730 -22.15 22.21 6.72
N THR A 731 -22.79 22.72 7.76
CA THR A 731 -23.57 23.94 7.75
C THR A 731 -23.09 24.80 8.91
N ILE A 732 -22.73 26.04 8.61
CA ILE A 732 -22.33 27.04 9.59
C ILE A 732 -23.52 27.96 9.81
N ASP A 733 -23.79 28.29 11.07
CA ASP A 733 -24.83 29.21 11.49
C ASP A 733 -24.15 30.40 12.19
N GLU A 734 -24.04 31.50 11.45
CA GLU A 734 -23.37 32.72 11.87
C GLU A 734 -24.25 33.60 12.78
N PRO A 735 -23.68 34.50 13.59
CA PRO A 735 -24.45 35.43 14.40
C PRO A 735 -25.37 36.33 13.55
N SER A 736 -26.68 36.17 13.69
CA SER A 736 -27.70 36.88 12.88
C SER A 736 -27.69 38.42 12.96
N ASP A 737 -27.02 39.01 13.96
CA ASP A 737 -26.86 40.46 14.12
C ASP A 737 -25.47 40.97 13.66
N ARG A 738 -24.74 40.13 12.92
CA ARG A 738 -23.41 40.39 12.34
C ARG A 738 -23.45 40.21 10.82
N ASN A 739 -22.35 40.57 10.17
CA ASN A 739 -22.20 40.50 8.71
C ASN A 739 -21.15 39.45 8.31
N LEU A 740 -21.03 38.38 9.10
CA LEU A 740 -20.20 37.21 8.79
C LEU A 740 -21.04 36.24 7.98
N ASP A 741 -20.51 35.76 6.85
CA ASP A 741 -21.18 34.80 5.98
C ASP A 741 -20.12 33.92 5.30
N PHE A 742 -20.10 32.63 5.60
CA PHE A 742 -19.25 31.65 4.90
C PHE A 742 -19.95 31.06 3.67
N GLY A 743 -21.22 31.39 3.48
CA GLY A 743 -22.08 30.84 2.45
C GLY A 743 -22.41 29.37 2.67
N SER A 744 -22.92 28.75 1.62
CA SER A 744 -23.16 27.30 1.59
C SER A 744 -21.84 26.54 1.43
N VAL A 745 -21.64 25.46 2.19
CA VAL A 745 -20.44 24.62 2.14
C VAL A 745 -20.78 23.32 1.43
N LEU A 746 -20.48 23.24 0.12
CA LEU A 746 -20.97 22.19 -0.77
C LEU A 746 -19.84 21.61 -1.66
N THR A 747 -20.03 20.38 -2.13
CA THR A 747 -19.17 19.74 -3.15
C THR A 747 -19.31 20.40 -4.53
N THR A 748 -20.45 21.02 -4.83
CA THR A 748 -20.75 21.63 -6.13
C THR A 748 -20.19 23.04 -6.30
N ASN A 749 -19.62 23.62 -5.24
CA ASN A 749 -18.99 24.94 -5.31
C ASN A 749 -17.65 24.83 -6.06
N SER A 750 -17.17 25.92 -6.65
CA SER A 750 -15.89 25.91 -7.38
C SER A 750 -14.74 25.44 -6.47
N GLY A 751 -14.04 24.38 -6.89
CA GLY A 751 -12.99 23.71 -6.12
C GLY A 751 -13.51 22.69 -5.10
N GLY A 752 -14.81 22.44 -5.03
CA GLY A 752 -15.41 21.30 -4.33
C GLY A 752 -15.35 20.04 -5.17
N GLN A 753 -15.40 18.89 -4.51
CA GLN A 753 -15.28 17.57 -5.12
C GLN A 753 -16.11 16.58 -4.32
N GLU A 754 -16.94 15.77 -4.99
CA GLU A 754 -17.62 14.66 -4.35
C GLU A 754 -16.65 13.49 -4.15
N GLY A 755 -16.70 12.87 -2.98
CA GLY A 755 -15.90 11.69 -2.69
C GLY A 755 -16.48 10.47 -3.40
N ARG A 756 -15.67 9.74 -4.17
CA ARG A 756 -16.12 8.55 -4.88
C ARG A 756 -15.02 7.52 -5.07
N TYR A 757 -15.41 6.25 -5.11
CA TYR A 757 -14.58 5.16 -5.62
C TYR A 757 -14.55 5.15 -7.17
N PRO A 758 -13.71 4.30 -7.78
CA PRO A 758 -13.75 4.07 -9.21
C PRO A 758 -15.15 3.66 -9.67
N VAL A 759 -15.52 4.08 -10.87
CA VAL A 759 -16.77 3.73 -11.54
C VAL A 759 -16.52 2.47 -12.36
N ASP A 760 -17.33 1.43 -12.18
CA ASP A 760 -17.11 0.10 -12.75
C ASP A 760 -17.52 0.02 -14.23
N ILE A 761 -17.00 0.95 -15.05
CA ILE A 761 -17.27 1.10 -16.48
C ILE A 761 -15.95 1.30 -17.20
N THR A 762 -15.76 0.58 -18.31
CA THR A 762 -14.60 0.72 -19.19
C THR A 762 -15.03 1.32 -20.54
N ALA A 763 -14.25 2.30 -21.01
CA ALA A 763 -14.26 2.83 -22.37
C ALA A 763 -13.30 2.07 -23.30
N SER A 764 -13.74 1.84 -24.54
CA SER A 764 -12.93 1.19 -25.59
C SER A 764 -13.29 1.68 -27.00
N ASN A 765 -12.51 1.30 -28.00
CA ASN A 765 -12.78 1.57 -29.42
C ASN A 765 -13.37 0.31 -30.09
N ASP A 766 -14.47 0.46 -30.83
CA ASP A 766 -15.08 -0.64 -31.60
C ASP A 766 -14.27 -1.08 -32.84
N GLY A 767 -13.17 -0.39 -33.14
CA GLY A 767 -12.33 -0.58 -34.32
C GLY A 767 -12.80 0.22 -35.55
N SER A 768 -13.91 0.94 -35.44
CA SER A 768 -14.45 1.90 -36.42
C SER A 768 -14.46 3.35 -35.89
N ASN A 769 -13.70 3.62 -34.83
CA ASN A 769 -13.54 4.91 -34.16
C ASN A 769 -14.78 5.40 -33.38
N HIS A 770 -15.62 4.49 -32.90
CA HIS A 770 -16.66 4.82 -31.92
C HIS A 770 -16.18 4.53 -30.51
N VAL A 771 -16.64 5.34 -29.54
CA VAL A 771 -16.44 5.06 -28.11
C VAL A 771 -17.47 4.02 -27.68
N VAL A 772 -16.99 2.95 -27.06
CA VAL A 772 -17.83 1.91 -26.45
C VAL A 772 -17.65 2.00 -24.95
N LEU A 773 -18.74 2.27 -24.22
CA LEU A 773 -18.78 2.19 -22.77
C LEU A 773 -19.42 0.87 -22.38
N SER A 774 -18.79 0.13 -21.47
CA SER A 774 -19.33 -1.13 -20.96
C SER A 774 -19.10 -1.20 -19.46
N HIS A 775 -20.15 -1.56 -18.72
CA HIS A 775 -20.00 -1.92 -17.31
C HIS A 775 -19.09 -3.15 -17.16
N ASP A 776 -18.34 -3.23 -16.08
CA ASP A 776 -17.35 -4.28 -15.86
C ASP A 776 -17.97 -5.59 -15.38
N ALA A 777 -19.04 -5.50 -14.59
CA ALA A 777 -19.87 -6.63 -14.21
C ALA A 777 -20.92 -7.01 -15.26
N TYR A 778 -21.22 -8.31 -15.32
CA TYR A 778 -22.31 -8.88 -16.10
C TYR A 778 -23.59 -8.90 -15.28
N GLY A 779 -24.74 -8.83 -15.95
CA GLY A 779 -26.03 -9.10 -15.32
C GLY A 779 -27.02 -7.95 -15.33
N SER A 780 -28.16 -8.19 -14.68
CA SER A 780 -29.33 -7.31 -14.74
C SER A 780 -29.33 -6.14 -13.74
N GLY A 781 -28.27 -5.98 -12.94
CA GLY A 781 -28.19 -4.98 -11.87
C GLY A 781 -27.32 -3.74 -12.16
N HIS A 782 -26.89 -3.53 -13.40
CA HIS A 782 -25.78 -2.64 -13.74
C HIS A 782 -26.14 -1.63 -14.84
N SER A 783 -27.06 -0.69 -14.59
CA SER A 783 -27.38 0.40 -15.53
C SER A 783 -26.62 1.66 -15.19
N PHE A 784 -26.25 2.44 -16.20
CA PHE A 784 -25.63 3.74 -16.02
C PHE A 784 -26.22 4.76 -17.00
N THR A 785 -26.03 6.05 -16.70
CA THR A 785 -26.45 7.14 -17.59
C THR A 785 -25.25 7.89 -18.13
N ILE A 786 -25.41 8.48 -19.31
CA ILE A 786 -24.42 9.34 -19.96
C ILE A 786 -25.12 10.65 -20.30
N SER A 787 -24.51 11.78 -19.99
CA SER A 787 -24.95 13.11 -20.41
C SER A 787 -23.79 13.82 -21.10
N GLU A 788 -24.08 14.54 -22.17
CA GLU A 788 -23.10 15.35 -22.90
C GLU A 788 -23.56 16.81 -22.91
N SER A 789 -22.61 17.74 -22.75
CA SER A 789 -22.88 19.18 -22.82
C SER A 789 -23.16 19.69 -24.23
N ALA A 790 -22.60 19.05 -25.27
CA ALA A 790 -22.76 19.43 -26.69
C ALA A 790 -23.19 18.28 -27.62
N ASP A 791 -23.54 17.10 -27.07
CA ASP A 791 -24.06 15.92 -27.78
C ASP A 791 -23.16 15.46 -28.96
N LEU A 792 -21.83 15.52 -28.81
CA LEU A 792 -20.89 15.20 -29.89
C LEU A 792 -20.76 13.70 -30.19
N LEU A 793 -20.79 12.82 -29.19
CA LEU A 793 -20.60 11.36 -29.39
C LEU A 793 -21.94 10.61 -29.42
N TRP A 794 -22.85 10.91 -28.49
CA TRP A 794 -24.21 10.38 -28.41
C TRP A 794 -25.23 11.45 -28.81
N THR A 795 -25.47 11.56 -30.11
CA THR A 795 -26.31 12.62 -30.73
C THR A 795 -27.78 12.61 -30.33
N SER A 796 -28.21 11.61 -29.55
CA SER A 796 -29.58 11.41 -29.11
C SER A 796 -29.89 12.08 -27.76
N GLY A 797 -28.96 12.87 -27.21
CA GLY A 797 -29.06 13.52 -25.89
C GLY A 797 -28.63 12.58 -24.75
N ASP A 798 -29.07 12.85 -23.53
CA ASP A 798 -28.80 11.99 -22.36
C ASP A 798 -29.22 10.53 -22.61
N GLN A 799 -28.30 9.60 -22.39
CA GLN A 799 -28.50 8.17 -22.56
C GLN A 799 -28.76 7.50 -21.22
N THR A 800 -29.72 6.57 -21.19
CA THR A 800 -29.82 5.55 -20.14
C THR A 800 -29.39 4.22 -20.74
N VAL A 801 -28.23 3.72 -20.34
CA VAL A 801 -27.72 2.44 -20.78
C VAL A 801 -28.37 1.35 -19.94
N ASN A 802 -29.25 0.59 -20.58
CA ASN A 802 -30.05 -0.41 -19.90
C ASN A 802 -29.18 -1.53 -19.33
N ASN A 803 -29.73 -2.20 -18.32
CA ASN A 803 -29.11 -3.36 -17.68
C ASN A 803 -28.67 -4.43 -18.68
N GLY A 804 -27.57 -5.10 -18.35
CA GLY A 804 -27.20 -6.36 -18.96
C GLY A 804 -28.25 -7.45 -18.66
N GLN A 805 -27.94 -8.67 -19.08
CA GLN A 805 -28.77 -9.84 -18.82
C GLN A 805 -28.01 -10.81 -17.93
N ASP A 806 -28.70 -11.41 -16.96
CA ASP A 806 -28.15 -12.54 -16.22
C ASP A 806 -28.17 -13.79 -17.09
N VAL A 807 -27.25 -14.71 -16.81
CA VAL A 807 -27.31 -16.06 -17.37
C VAL A 807 -28.64 -16.70 -16.96
N ALA A 808 -29.28 -17.44 -17.84
CA ALA A 808 -30.45 -18.26 -17.50
C ALA A 808 -30.26 -19.67 -18.06
N GLY A 809 -30.77 -20.66 -17.35
CA GLY A 809 -30.56 -22.05 -17.72
C GLY A 809 -31.13 -23.03 -16.71
N THR A 810 -30.79 -24.30 -16.90
CA THR A 810 -31.12 -25.40 -15.98
C THR A 810 -29.88 -26.23 -15.72
N ILE A 811 -29.82 -26.84 -14.54
CA ILE A 811 -28.79 -27.81 -14.18
C ILE A 811 -29.49 -29.16 -14.08
N ASN A 812 -29.14 -30.09 -14.96
CA ASN A 812 -29.77 -31.40 -15.12
C ASN A 812 -31.29 -31.34 -15.36
N GLY A 813 -31.76 -30.27 -16.02
CA GLY A 813 -33.19 -30.02 -16.26
C GLY A 813 -33.96 -29.51 -15.03
N GLU A 814 -33.32 -29.37 -13.87
CA GLU A 814 -33.86 -28.73 -12.68
C GLU A 814 -33.64 -27.20 -12.75
N SER A 815 -34.54 -26.45 -12.11
CA SER A 815 -34.56 -24.99 -12.17
C SER A 815 -33.36 -24.38 -11.46
N ALA A 816 -32.76 -23.35 -12.06
CA ALA A 816 -31.65 -22.63 -11.49
C ALA A 816 -31.79 -21.12 -11.73
N THR A 817 -31.46 -20.33 -10.72
CA THR A 817 -31.49 -18.87 -10.75
C THR A 817 -30.12 -18.34 -11.15
N GLY A 818 -30.10 -17.45 -12.14
CA GLY A 818 -28.89 -16.78 -12.57
C GLY A 818 -28.68 -15.41 -11.95
N SER A 819 -27.42 -15.04 -11.77
CA SER A 819 -26.98 -13.70 -11.38
C SER A 819 -25.63 -13.43 -12.03
N GLY A 820 -25.57 -12.43 -12.91
CA GLY A 820 -24.44 -12.20 -13.80
C GLY A 820 -24.11 -13.47 -14.59
N GLN A 821 -22.87 -13.95 -14.46
CA GLN A 821 -22.39 -15.19 -15.09
C GLN A 821 -22.58 -16.44 -14.21
N VAL A 822 -23.15 -16.31 -13.02
CA VAL A 822 -23.29 -17.39 -12.05
C VAL A 822 -24.70 -17.97 -12.13
N LEU A 823 -24.80 -19.29 -12.17
CA LEU A 823 -26.05 -20.04 -12.16
C LEU A 823 -26.09 -20.91 -10.89
N THR A 824 -27.14 -20.76 -10.09
CA THR A 824 -27.31 -21.43 -8.79
C THR A 824 -28.58 -22.27 -8.81
N GLY A 825 -28.48 -23.56 -8.49
CA GLY A 825 -29.65 -24.44 -8.40
C GLY A 825 -30.62 -23.99 -7.30
N ASP A 826 -31.91 -23.93 -7.63
CA ASP A 826 -32.93 -23.38 -6.73
C ASP A 826 -33.12 -24.26 -5.48
N SER A 827 -33.44 -23.64 -4.34
CA SER A 827 -33.50 -24.33 -3.04
C SER A 827 -34.61 -25.38 -2.92
N ASP A 828 -35.61 -25.33 -3.79
CA ASP A 828 -36.71 -26.31 -3.85
C ASP A 828 -36.40 -27.52 -4.75
N GLN A 829 -35.25 -27.52 -5.42
CA GLN A 829 -34.83 -28.61 -6.29
C GLN A 829 -34.13 -29.72 -5.49
N PRO A 830 -34.50 -30.99 -5.71
CA PRO A 830 -34.06 -32.08 -4.85
C PRO A 830 -32.59 -32.47 -5.00
N ASN A 831 -31.93 -32.18 -6.14
CA ASN A 831 -30.57 -32.64 -6.38
C ASN A 831 -29.54 -31.50 -6.46
N ILE A 832 -29.95 -30.33 -6.95
CA ILE A 832 -29.04 -29.23 -7.28
C ILE A 832 -29.13 -28.04 -6.31
N ALA A 833 -29.93 -28.12 -5.24
CA ALA A 833 -30.14 -27.00 -4.32
C ALA A 833 -28.81 -26.40 -3.85
N GLY A 834 -28.57 -25.12 -4.17
CA GLY A 834 -27.35 -24.39 -3.82
C GLY A 834 -26.09 -24.78 -4.60
N LEU A 835 -26.16 -25.67 -5.60
CA LEU A 835 -25.06 -25.94 -6.52
C LEU A 835 -24.83 -24.71 -7.38
N THR A 836 -23.65 -24.10 -7.24
CA THR A 836 -23.31 -22.84 -7.88
C THR A 836 -22.21 -23.04 -8.90
N ILE A 837 -22.45 -22.58 -10.13
CA ILE A 837 -21.53 -22.72 -11.25
C ILE A 837 -21.37 -21.38 -11.95
N ARG A 838 -20.22 -21.11 -12.56
CA ARG A 838 -20.00 -19.94 -13.41
C ARG A 838 -19.90 -20.38 -14.87
N TYR A 839 -20.59 -19.66 -15.75
CA TYR A 839 -20.52 -19.87 -17.19
C TYR A 839 -19.99 -18.62 -17.90
N THR A 840 -18.86 -18.77 -18.60
CA THR A 840 -18.17 -17.69 -19.32
C THR A 840 -18.28 -17.78 -20.84
N GLY A 841 -19.01 -18.77 -21.35
CA GLY A 841 -19.18 -18.96 -22.79
C GLY A 841 -20.22 -18.01 -23.42
N THR A 842 -20.23 -17.98 -24.75
CA THR A 842 -21.09 -17.09 -25.56
C THR A 842 -22.22 -17.82 -26.27
N GLU A 843 -22.32 -19.14 -26.11
CA GLU A 843 -23.33 -19.97 -26.77
C GLU A 843 -24.46 -20.35 -25.81
N THR A 844 -25.65 -20.62 -26.36
CA THR A 844 -26.79 -21.21 -25.65
C THR A 844 -26.95 -22.69 -26.04
N GLY A 845 -27.68 -23.46 -25.24
CA GLY A 845 -27.87 -24.90 -25.39
C GLY A 845 -27.08 -25.69 -24.34
N ASP A 846 -26.75 -26.95 -24.66
CA ASP A 846 -25.97 -27.81 -23.78
C ASP A 846 -24.49 -27.40 -23.84
N VAL A 847 -23.98 -26.85 -22.73
CA VAL A 847 -22.63 -26.25 -22.68
C VAL A 847 -21.60 -27.15 -22.01
N GLY A 848 -22.04 -28.24 -21.37
CA GLY A 848 -21.19 -29.24 -20.73
C GLY A 848 -21.87 -29.96 -19.58
N THR A 849 -21.09 -30.75 -18.83
CA THR A 849 -21.51 -31.41 -17.59
C THR A 849 -20.65 -30.96 -16.42
N ILE A 850 -21.23 -31.01 -15.22
CA ILE A 850 -20.53 -30.91 -13.94
C ILE A 850 -20.70 -32.23 -13.19
N LYS A 851 -19.58 -32.82 -12.79
CA LYS A 851 -19.53 -33.98 -11.93
C LYS A 851 -19.24 -33.51 -10.51
N PHE A 852 -20.26 -33.50 -9.67
CA PHE A 852 -20.15 -33.11 -8.26
C PHE A 852 -20.07 -34.34 -7.36
N THR A 853 -19.01 -34.41 -6.56
CA THR A 853 -18.67 -35.52 -5.67
C THR A 853 -18.67 -35.01 -4.23
N THR A 854 -19.32 -35.75 -3.32
CA THR A 854 -19.27 -35.50 -1.87
C THR A 854 -18.32 -36.51 -1.25
N GLY A 855 -17.09 -36.07 -0.95
CA GLY A 855 -16.12 -36.90 -0.24
C GLY A 855 -16.56 -37.23 1.20
N VAL A 856 -15.86 -38.18 1.83
CA VAL A 856 -16.17 -38.69 3.17
C VAL A 856 -16.25 -37.56 4.20
N ALA A 857 -15.36 -36.57 4.17
CA ALA A 857 -15.40 -35.48 5.15
C ALA A 857 -16.66 -34.61 5.00
N GLU A 858 -17.12 -34.38 3.78
CA GLU A 858 -18.38 -33.66 3.50
C GLU A 858 -19.59 -34.46 3.98
N GLN A 859 -19.62 -35.77 3.70
CA GLN A 859 -20.70 -36.64 4.20
C GLN A 859 -20.69 -36.72 5.73
N PHE A 860 -19.50 -36.78 6.32
CA PHE A 860 -19.31 -36.80 7.76
C PHE A 860 -19.77 -35.47 8.40
N ASP A 861 -19.45 -34.31 7.80
CA ASP A 861 -19.95 -33.00 8.23
C ASP A 861 -21.49 -32.96 8.25
N ARG A 862 -22.14 -33.45 7.17
CA ARG A 862 -23.61 -33.50 7.09
C ARG A 862 -24.24 -34.38 8.16
N VAL A 863 -23.65 -35.55 8.40
CA VAL A 863 -24.12 -36.47 9.45
C VAL A 863 -23.92 -35.86 10.84
N LEU A 864 -22.75 -35.28 11.11
CA LEU A 864 -22.48 -34.58 12.37
C LEU A 864 -23.46 -33.43 12.57
N PHE A 865 -23.69 -32.60 11.55
CA PHE A 865 -24.67 -31.53 11.59
C PHE A 865 -26.05 -32.05 12.00
N GLY A 866 -26.55 -33.12 11.36
CA GLY A 866 -27.84 -33.73 11.74
C GLY A 866 -27.88 -34.34 13.15
N ILE A 867 -26.74 -34.71 13.73
CA ILE A 867 -26.67 -35.22 15.11
C ILE A 867 -26.63 -34.07 16.12
N THR A 868 -25.85 -33.03 15.84
CA THR A 868 -25.51 -31.94 16.78
C THR A 868 -26.31 -30.65 16.56
N ASP A 869 -27.17 -30.59 15.54
CA ASP A 869 -28.00 -29.42 15.29
C ASP A 869 -28.81 -29.07 16.55
N PRO A 870 -28.71 -27.81 17.05
CA PRO A 870 -29.30 -27.45 18.33
C PRO A 870 -30.84 -27.35 18.30
N TYR A 871 -31.46 -27.35 17.12
CA TYR A 871 -32.90 -27.19 16.94
C TYR A 871 -33.59 -28.50 16.53
N GLU A 872 -33.04 -29.21 15.56
CA GLU A 872 -33.63 -30.40 14.94
C GLU A 872 -32.75 -31.66 15.10
N GLY A 873 -31.58 -31.53 15.74
CA GLY A 873 -30.62 -32.61 15.86
C GLY A 873 -31.05 -33.74 16.79
N TYR A 874 -30.53 -34.93 16.53
CA TYR A 874 -30.86 -36.13 17.32
C TYR A 874 -30.53 -35.98 18.81
N LEU A 875 -29.41 -35.31 19.14
CA LEU A 875 -29.01 -35.07 20.52
C LEU A 875 -29.94 -34.06 21.21
N ALA A 876 -30.34 -32.98 20.53
CA ALA A 876 -31.27 -32.00 21.06
C ALA A 876 -32.62 -32.66 21.39
N TYR A 877 -33.15 -33.47 20.48
CA TYR A 877 -34.39 -34.22 20.70
C TYR A 877 -34.31 -35.19 21.90
N LYS A 878 -33.18 -35.90 22.05
CA LYS A 878 -32.98 -36.82 23.18
C LYS A 878 -32.87 -36.06 24.51
N GLN A 879 -32.21 -34.90 24.53
CA GLN A 879 -32.15 -34.03 25.71
C GLN A 879 -33.54 -33.55 26.12
N GLU A 880 -34.34 -33.06 25.17
CA GLU A 880 -35.72 -32.63 25.41
C GLU A 880 -36.57 -33.79 25.97
N SER A 881 -36.51 -34.96 25.35
CA SER A 881 -37.25 -36.15 25.82
C SER A 881 -36.84 -36.61 27.23
N LEU A 882 -35.55 -36.51 27.57
CA LEU A 882 -35.06 -36.81 28.92
C LEU A 882 -35.52 -35.75 29.92
N GLN A 883 -35.52 -34.47 29.54
CA GLN A 883 -36.01 -33.38 30.37
C GLN A 883 -37.51 -33.55 30.68
N ASP A 884 -38.33 -33.87 29.68
CA ASP A 884 -39.76 -34.18 29.88
C ASP A 884 -39.96 -35.35 30.85
N THR A 885 -39.10 -36.37 30.78
CA THR A 885 -39.14 -37.52 31.69
C THR A 885 -38.79 -37.12 33.11
N ILE A 886 -37.77 -36.27 33.28
CA ILE A 886 -37.36 -35.71 34.58
C ILE A 886 -38.51 -34.93 35.18
N ASP A 887 -39.10 -34.00 34.44
CA ASP A 887 -40.21 -33.15 34.89
C ASP A 887 -41.42 -34.00 35.33
N GLY A 888 -41.74 -35.05 34.56
CA GLY A 888 -42.80 -36.00 34.92
C GLY A 888 -42.50 -36.81 36.19
N LEU A 889 -41.24 -37.18 36.41
CA LEU A 889 -40.80 -37.86 37.64
C LEU A 889 -40.85 -36.93 38.84
N GLU A 890 -40.42 -35.67 38.70
CA GLU A 890 -40.48 -34.66 39.75
C GLU A 890 -41.92 -34.40 40.20
N GLU A 891 -42.86 -34.27 39.27
CA GLU A 891 -44.28 -34.11 39.59
C GLU A 891 -44.84 -35.35 40.32
N ARG A 892 -44.38 -36.55 39.93
CA ARG A 892 -44.78 -37.79 40.63
C ARG A 892 -44.18 -37.87 42.03
N ILE A 893 -42.93 -37.45 42.23
CA ILE A 893 -42.29 -37.38 43.55
C ILE A 893 -43.09 -36.44 44.45
N LYS A 894 -43.39 -35.24 43.96
CA LYS A 894 -44.20 -34.25 44.67
C LYS A 894 -45.56 -34.80 45.10
N GLN A 895 -46.27 -35.49 44.20
CA GLN A 895 -47.55 -36.13 44.55
C GLN A 895 -47.40 -37.25 45.59
N MET A 896 -46.29 -37.98 45.57
CA MET A 896 -46.01 -39.00 46.59
C MET A 896 -45.70 -38.37 47.96
N GLU A 897 -44.93 -37.28 47.98
CA GLU A 897 -44.63 -36.50 49.19
C GLU A 897 -45.92 -35.95 49.82
N GLU A 898 -46.79 -35.31 49.02
CA GLU A 898 -48.10 -34.82 49.52
C GLU A 898 -48.98 -35.95 50.07
N ARG A 899 -48.93 -37.15 49.46
CA ARG A 899 -49.64 -38.33 49.96
C ARG A 899 -49.04 -38.86 51.26
N LEU A 900 -47.72 -38.85 51.38
CA LEU A 900 -47.02 -39.25 52.60
C LEU A 900 -47.35 -38.29 53.74
N ASP A 901 -47.38 -36.98 53.48
CA ASP A 901 -47.76 -35.95 54.46
C ASP A 901 -49.20 -36.13 54.95
N ARG A 902 -50.15 -36.32 54.03
CA ARG A 902 -51.54 -36.62 54.41
C ARG A 902 -51.66 -37.90 55.24
N LYS A 903 -50.89 -38.93 54.91
CA LYS A 903 -50.89 -40.20 55.66
C LYS A 903 -50.30 -40.00 57.05
N MET A 904 -49.24 -39.19 57.16
CA MET A 904 -48.64 -38.77 58.43
C MET A 904 -49.67 -38.03 59.29
N GLU A 905 -50.38 -37.05 58.72
CA GLU A 905 -51.43 -36.29 59.42
C GLU A 905 -52.58 -37.18 59.90
N GLN A 906 -53.02 -38.13 59.07
CA GLN A 906 -54.03 -39.10 59.46
C GLN A 906 -53.57 -39.98 60.62
N MET A 907 -52.33 -40.47 60.59
CA MET A 907 -51.76 -41.26 61.67
C MET A 907 -51.64 -40.46 62.97
N VAL A 908 -51.23 -39.18 62.90
CA VAL A 908 -51.19 -38.26 64.05
C VAL A 908 -52.60 -38.06 64.63
N ASN A 909 -53.60 -37.80 63.78
CA ASN A 909 -54.99 -37.63 64.22
C ASN A 909 -55.57 -38.90 64.86
N GLN A 910 -55.27 -40.07 64.31
CA GLN A 910 -55.66 -41.36 64.90
C GLN A 910 -54.99 -41.59 66.26
N PHE A 911 -53.70 -41.24 66.39
CA PHE A 911 -52.99 -41.31 67.67
C PHE A 911 -53.62 -40.39 68.72
N VAL A 912 -53.92 -39.13 68.37
CA VAL A 912 -54.60 -38.17 69.26
C VAL A 912 -56.00 -38.65 69.65
N ALA A 913 -56.76 -39.24 68.72
CA ALA A 913 -58.07 -39.80 69.01
C ALA A 913 -57.99 -41.01 69.96
N MET A 914 -56.97 -41.85 69.78
CA MET A 914 -56.69 -42.98 70.67
C MET A 914 -56.28 -42.51 72.07
N GLU A 915 -55.45 -41.47 72.20
CA GLU A 915 -55.13 -40.86 73.49
C GLU A 915 -56.37 -40.29 74.18
N LYS A 916 -57.24 -39.58 73.44
CA LYS A 916 -58.51 -39.07 73.99
C LYS A 916 -59.44 -40.19 74.44
N ALA A 917 -59.54 -41.28 73.67
CA ALA A 917 -60.32 -42.46 74.05
C ALA A 917 -59.73 -43.14 75.30
N LEU A 918 -58.41 -43.25 75.40
CA LEU A 918 -57.74 -43.78 76.57
C LEU A 918 -57.96 -42.91 77.81
N ALA A 919 -57.86 -41.59 77.68
CA ALA A 919 -58.18 -40.64 78.74
C ALA A 919 -59.65 -40.73 79.18
N ALA A 920 -60.59 -40.90 78.24
CA ALA A 920 -62.00 -41.12 78.54
C ALA A 920 -62.24 -42.45 79.26
N ILE A 921 -61.57 -43.54 78.85
CA ILE A 921 -61.63 -44.84 79.53
C ILE A 921 -61.04 -44.75 80.94
N GLN A 922 -59.93 -44.01 81.13
CA GLN A 922 -59.36 -43.77 82.45
C GLN A 922 -60.32 -42.96 83.34
N SER A 923 -60.97 -41.92 82.81
CA SER A 923 -61.99 -41.15 83.51
C SER A 923 -63.22 -42.00 83.85
N GLN A 924 -63.67 -42.86 82.93
CA GLN A 924 -64.75 -43.82 83.16
C GLN A 924 -64.38 -44.86 84.23
N SER A 925 -63.14 -45.35 84.21
CA SER A 925 -62.60 -46.27 85.22
C SER A 925 -62.57 -45.58 86.60
N GLN A 926 -62.14 -44.31 86.67
CA GLN A 926 -62.19 -43.53 87.91
C GLN A 926 -63.64 -43.29 88.39
N TRP A 927 -64.56 -42.98 87.47
CA TRP A 927 -65.99 -42.83 87.79
C TRP A 927 -66.63 -44.14 88.27
N LEU A 928 -66.36 -45.26 87.60
CA LEU A 928 -66.81 -46.60 88.01
C LEU A 928 -66.22 -46.99 89.37
N THR A 929 -64.95 -46.67 89.61
CA THR A 929 -64.32 -46.86 90.93
C THR A 929 -65.06 -46.05 92.00
N GLY A 930 -65.38 -44.77 91.72
CA GLY A 930 -66.16 -43.92 92.64
C GLY A 930 -67.62 -44.37 92.84
N GLN A 931 -68.28 -44.93 91.81
CA GLN A 931 -69.62 -45.53 91.91
C GLN A 931 -69.61 -46.82 92.74
N ILE A 932 -68.59 -47.66 92.58
CA ILE A 932 -68.39 -48.87 93.40
C ILE A 932 -68.14 -48.48 94.87
N GLU A 933 -67.35 -47.44 95.12
CA GLU A 933 -67.18 -46.86 96.46
C GLU A 933 -68.51 -46.33 97.03
N ALA A 934 -69.31 -45.62 96.23
CA ALA A 934 -70.62 -45.11 96.66
C ALA A 934 -71.64 -46.24 96.95
N ILE A 935 -71.69 -47.30 96.13
CA ILE A 935 -72.55 -48.46 96.34
C ILE A 935 -72.12 -49.24 97.60
N SER A 936 -70.81 -49.30 97.89
CA SER A 936 -70.31 -49.91 99.14
C SER A 936 -70.78 -49.15 100.40
N SER A 937 -71.05 -47.84 100.28
CA SER A 937 -71.50 -46.99 101.39
C SER A 937 -73.01 -46.96 101.61
N GLY A 938 -73.82 -47.44 100.65
CA GLY A 938 -75.28 -47.47 100.74
C GLY A 938 -75.85 -48.71 101.46
N TRP A 939 -75.01 -49.69 101.81
CA TRP A 939 -75.38 -50.91 102.54
C TRP A 939 -74.80 -50.94 103.96
N ALA A 940 -74.88 -49.81 104.66
CA ALA A 940 -74.60 -49.70 106.09
C ALA A 940 -75.84 -49.18 106.84
#